data_AF-A0AAN9EC87-F1
#
_entry.id   AF-A0AAN9EC87-F1
#
_cell.length_a   1.000
_cell.length_b   1.000
_cell.length_c   1.000
_cell.angle_alpha   90.00
_cell.angle_beta   90.00
_cell.angle_gamma   90.00
#
_symmetry.space_group_name_H-M   'P 1'
#
loop_
_entity.id
_entity.type
_entity.pdbx_description
1 polymer ?
#
loop_
_entity_poly.entity_id
_entity_poly.type
_entity_poly.pdbx_seq_one_letter_code
_entity_poly.pdbx_strand_id
1 'polypeptide(L)'
;MEPQQELEWMEAQKIAISVDLVAVAKKQLQFLAAVDRNRHLYDGPALERAIYRYNACWLPLLAKHSESRIFDGPLVVPLDCEWVWHCHRLNPVRYKSDCEELYGKILDNFDVVSTVQGVCGWQTEEIWNKLYPDEPYNVDLINLSPEDISKRTDRLAKYTKYDLISAAKRQSPFFYQVSRPHMKNDLFIEEAVARYLGFLYLIKTNKEKGINRFCVPTYDIDLIWHSHQLQPVSYCKDLKEALGKVLEHDDTDSDRTKGKKLDTGFSATTKQWEDTFGTRYWKAGAMYRGNAPSPITSNPYSHNMISKKAVSSDEHPQEIGLQDRKIVEVLLEFVGVKNLPEGQEGGLYVLFSKSQPDAFFDAKRRLSILSVSGEKQVASFQCEPTGELHFELMSHSSSKLSIIRSTKTLGSVSFSIKEYLDPVSKLYVEKWLELVPSSGIVSSKPTLLRVGISFTAPVPGPYMLEMTHSRPFSQNTCFFNLPARPQGAKGWTHVSDETGSTFTSLQMRDLKNTKNTGSPGKEVVGLMKSGETCTLAVSMENGWSIMDDLWLFHLPNNSRNDGHLFELTGPKMVKIFSGRKLDYEPRHHGQHGNEMNFLTAVEFSKEDPYGKALALLDLKARLVKAKEKWMVLPGIILAFIASYMMKKEGYEGIIAKSKDLKVNDELEEKQSEELNGMELSYNASRVDEGVTKKIGASSGGCGSGCGGGCGNAAQSAGCGGCGAGCGGGCGNIVKSGGCGGCGAGCGGGCGNIVKSGGCGAGCGGGCGNIIKSGGCGGCGGGCGDGNMKKSGGCGGVCGGCGVMESKCGMGEHLNEGAIPA
;
A
#
# COMPACT_ATOMS: atom_id res chain seq x y z
N MET A 1 -20.30 20.70 10.38
CA MET A 1 -19.62 20.25 11.61
C MET A 1 -20.25 21.01 12.78
N GLU A 2 -19.64 21.08 13.96
CA GLU A 2 -20.04 22.13 14.92
C GLU A 2 -19.46 23.48 14.46
N PRO A 3 -20.12 24.64 14.67
CA PRO A 3 -19.68 25.91 14.06
C PRO A 3 -18.23 26.32 14.39
N GLN A 4 -17.74 26.02 15.59
CA GLN A 4 -16.33 26.25 15.94
C GLN A 4 -15.39 25.42 15.05
N GLN A 5 -15.73 24.17 14.75
CA GLN A 5 -14.87 23.28 13.95
C GLN A 5 -14.79 23.74 12.48
N GLU A 6 -15.85 24.39 11.98
CA GLU A 6 -15.85 25.03 10.66
C GLU A 6 -14.98 26.29 10.67
N LEU A 7 -15.00 27.09 11.75
CA LEU A 7 -14.09 28.21 11.94
C LEU A 7 -12.63 27.76 12.01
N GLU A 8 -12.28 26.77 12.84
CA GLU A 8 -10.92 26.21 12.95
C GLU A 8 -10.41 25.69 11.59
N TRP A 9 -11.28 25.04 10.80
CA TRP A 9 -10.93 24.62 9.44
C TRP A 9 -10.67 25.82 8.51
N MET A 10 -11.51 26.85 8.56
CA MET A 10 -11.32 28.07 7.76
C MET A 10 -10.07 28.87 8.17
N GLU A 11 -9.72 28.92 9.45
CA GLU A 11 -8.45 29.50 9.91
C GLU A 11 -7.24 28.68 9.42
N ALA A 12 -7.34 27.35 9.38
CA ALA A 12 -6.29 26.49 8.81
C ALA A 12 -6.06 26.78 7.31
N GLN A 13 -7.12 27.02 6.53
CA GLN A 13 -6.99 27.35 5.10
C GLN A 13 -6.40 28.76 4.83
N LYS A 14 -6.22 29.61 5.86
CA LYS A 14 -5.52 30.91 5.72
C LYS A 14 -4.00 30.80 5.83
N ILE A 15 -3.44 29.61 6.04
CA ILE A 15 -1.98 29.42 6.03
C ILE A 15 -1.48 29.67 4.61
N ALA A 16 -0.80 30.79 4.41
CA ALA A 16 -0.22 31.16 3.13
C ALA A 16 0.96 30.25 2.77
N ILE A 17 0.99 29.80 1.52
CA ILE A 17 2.09 29.05 0.90
C ILE A 17 2.42 29.76 -0.42
N SER A 18 3.70 30.01 -0.70
CA SER A 18 4.16 30.75 -1.88
C SER A 18 4.41 29.85 -3.10
N VAL A 19 3.82 28.66 -3.13
CA VAL A 19 4.12 27.58 -4.07
C VAL A 19 2.81 26.93 -4.53
N ASP A 20 2.68 26.68 -5.84
CA ASP A 20 1.66 25.78 -6.38
C ASP A 20 2.02 24.32 -6.00
N LEU A 21 1.51 23.90 -4.84
CA LEU A 21 1.70 22.55 -4.32
C LEU A 21 1.05 21.47 -5.21
N VAL A 22 0.02 21.80 -6.01
CA VAL A 22 -0.64 20.84 -6.92
C VAL A 22 0.28 20.55 -8.10
N ALA A 23 0.85 21.57 -8.73
CA ALA A 23 1.82 21.40 -9.82
C ALA A 23 3.10 20.71 -9.33
N VAL A 24 3.62 21.09 -8.16
CA VAL A 24 4.84 20.46 -7.61
C VAL A 24 4.59 18.99 -7.24
N ALA A 25 3.44 18.63 -6.65
CA ALA A 25 3.10 17.24 -6.38
C ALA A 25 2.96 16.39 -7.65
N LYS A 26 2.33 16.92 -8.70
CA LYS A 26 2.28 16.26 -10.01
C LYS A 26 3.69 16.00 -10.58
N LYS A 27 4.62 16.96 -10.46
CA LYS A 27 6.03 16.79 -10.84
C LYS A 27 6.75 15.76 -9.96
N GLN A 28 6.55 15.77 -8.64
CA GLN A 28 7.14 14.78 -7.74
C GLN A 28 6.69 13.36 -8.08
N LEU A 29 5.41 13.14 -8.40
CA LEU A 29 4.88 11.83 -8.81
C LEU A 29 5.46 11.35 -10.16
N GLN A 30 5.80 12.25 -11.07
CA GLN A 30 6.52 11.91 -12.32
C GLN A 30 7.98 11.55 -12.04
N PHE A 31 8.66 12.35 -11.21
CA PHE A 31 10.05 12.12 -10.81
C PHE A 31 10.24 10.78 -10.08
N LEU A 32 9.44 10.52 -9.03
CA LEU A 32 9.50 9.27 -8.28
C LEU A 32 9.25 8.04 -9.17
N ALA A 33 8.36 8.16 -10.17
CA ALA A 33 8.12 7.11 -11.16
C ALA A 33 9.30 6.89 -12.13
N ALA A 34 10.20 7.86 -12.30
CA ALA A 34 11.44 7.68 -13.06
C ALA A 34 12.54 7.04 -12.20
N VAL A 35 12.64 7.40 -10.91
CA VAL A 35 13.56 6.73 -9.98
C VAL A 35 13.16 5.26 -9.77
N ASP A 36 11.88 4.94 -9.67
CA ASP A 36 11.43 3.54 -9.48
C ASP A 36 11.62 2.63 -10.71
N ARG A 37 11.91 3.21 -11.88
CA ARG A 37 12.39 2.48 -13.08
C ARG A 37 13.90 2.21 -13.04
N ASN A 38 14.61 2.85 -12.13
CA ASN A 38 16.06 2.83 -11.96
C ASN A 38 16.41 2.46 -10.52
N ARG A 39 15.84 1.35 -9.99
CA ARG A 39 15.98 0.95 -8.58
C ARG A 39 17.42 0.64 -8.13
N HIS A 40 18.37 0.56 -9.07
CA HIS A 40 19.80 0.62 -8.75
C HIS A 40 20.20 1.90 -8.01
N LEU A 41 19.42 2.98 -8.10
CA LEU A 41 19.59 4.21 -7.33
C LEU A 41 19.14 4.08 -5.85
N TYR A 42 18.49 2.98 -5.44
CA TYR A 42 18.06 2.80 -4.04
C TYR A 42 19.17 2.26 -3.11
N ASP A 43 20.19 1.57 -3.63
CA ASP A 43 21.26 0.96 -2.84
C ASP A 43 22.51 0.65 -3.70
N GLY A 44 23.67 0.47 -3.05
CA GLY A 44 24.89 -0.08 -3.66
C GLY A 44 25.67 0.89 -4.57
N PRO A 45 26.58 0.36 -5.41
CA PRO A 45 27.56 1.15 -6.15
C PRO A 45 26.98 2.28 -7.01
N ALA A 46 25.79 2.09 -7.60
CA ALA A 46 25.12 3.10 -8.38
C ALA A 46 24.66 4.30 -7.53
N LEU A 47 24.14 4.07 -6.33
CA LEU A 47 23.80 5.12 -5.37
C LEU A 47 25.07 5.81 -4.81
N GLU A 48 26.11 5.04 -4.48
CA GLU A 48 27.39 5.61 -4.02
C GLU A 48 28.02 6.51 -5.08
N ARG A 49 27.99 6.08 -6.36
CA ARG A 49 28.43 6.88 -7.51
C ARG A 49 27.59 8.15 -7.68
N ALA A 50 26.27 8.05 -7.51
CA ALA A 50 25.37 9.20 -7.54
C ALA A 50 25.65 10.19 -6.40
N ILE A 51 25.94 9.71 -5.19
CA ILE A 51 26.31 10.53 -4.02
C ILE A 51 27.63 11.26 -4.27
N TYR A 52 28.62 10.58 -4.86
CA TYR A 52 29.86 11.22 -5.30
C TYR A 52 29.58 12.32 -6.34
N ARG A 53 28.85 12.03 -7.43
CA ARG A 53 28.56 13.02 -8.50
C ARG A 53 27.74 14.20 -7.98
N TYR A 54 26.81 13.95 -7.05
CA TYR A 54 26.03 14.97 -6.37
C TYR A 54 26.91 15.98 -5.61
N ASN A 55 27.86 15.49 -4.81
CA ASN A 55 28.74 16.33 -4.00
C ASN A 55 29.87 16.98 -4.81
N ALA A 56 30.52 16.24 -5.71
CA ALA A 56 31.70 16.68 -6.45
C ALA A 56 31.35 17.57 -7.66
N CYS A 57 30.20 17.34 -8.31
CA CYS A 57 29.86 17.97 -9.59
C CYS A 57 28.58 18.80 -9.53
N TRP A 58 27.46 18.22 -9.08
CA TRP A 58 26.15 18.90 -9.12
C TRP A 58 26.04 20.06 -8.14
N LEU A 59 26.32 19.87 -6.84
CA LEU A 59 26.23 20.97 -5.86
C LEU A 59 27.16 22.16 -6.19
N PRO A 60 28.44 21.97 -6.58
CA PRO A 60 29.29 23.09 -7.01
C PRO A 60 28.81 23.78 -8.30
N LEU A 61 28.18 23.05 -9.23
CA LEU A 61 27.59 23.63 -10.44
C LEU A 61 26.36 24.49 -10.11
N LEU A 62 25.45 23.95 -9.28
CA LEU A 62 24.26 24.65 -8.81
C LEU A 62 24.63 25.90 -8.00
N ALA A 63 25.65 25.83 -7.14
CA ALA A 63 26.15 26.98 -6.39
C ALA A 63 26.62 28.11 -7.31
N LYS A 64 27.49 27.80 -8.30
CA LYS A 64 27.98 28.77 -9.29
C LYS A 64 26.82 29.43 -10.07
N HIS A 65 25.90 28.63 -10.60
CA HIS A 65 24.74 29.15 -11.34
C HIS A 65 23.83 30.02 -10.45
N SER A 66 23.71 29.68 -9.16
CA SER A 66 22.96 30.46 -8.16
C SER A 66 23.68 31.74 -7.71
N GLU A 67 24.95 31.94 -8.05
CA GLU A 67 25.72 33.19 -7.84
C GLU A 67 25.66 34.07 -9.09
N SER A 68 25.89 33.47 -10.26
CA SER A 68 25.76 34.09 -11.56
C SER A 68 25.31 33.03 -12.57
N ARG A 69 24.19 33.28 -13.27
CA ARG A 69 23.73 32.42 -14.38
C ARG A 69 24.87 32.17 -15.35
N ILE A 70 25.18 30.90 -15.60
CA ILE A 70 26.30 30.49 -16.45
C ILE A 70 25.93 30.60 -17.94
N PHE A 71 24.64 30.51 -18.26
CA PHE A 71 24.05 30.65 -19.58
C PHE A 71 22.58 31.09 -19.47
N ASP A 72 21.98 31.48 -20.59
CA ASP A 72 20.55 31.74 -20.69
C ASP A 72 19.78 30.42 -20.83
N GLY A 73 19.15 29.98 -19.73
CA GLY A 73 18.32 28.78 -19.66
C GLY A 73 18.51 28.01 -18.34
N PRO A 74 17.60 27.06 -18.04
CA PRO A 74 17.67 26.30 -16.81
C PRO A 74 18.77 25.24 -16.83
N LEU A 75 19.35 24.96 -15.66
CA LEU A 75 20.14 23.74 -15.46
C LEU A 75 19.24 22.51 -15.56
N VAL A 76 19.66 21.52 -16.34
CA VAL A 76 19.01 20.21 -16.38
C VAL A 76 19.77 19.25 -15.45
N VAL A 77 19.08 18.66 -14.48
CA VAL A 77 19.73 17.80 -13.48
C VAL A 77 19.75 16.31 -13.90
N PRO A 78 20.92 15.63 -13.86
CA PRO A 78 21.00 14.18 -14.05
C PRO A 78 20.12 13.43 -13.04
N LEU A 79 19.39 12.41 -13.49
CA LEU A 79 18.39 11.69 -12.67
C LEU A 79 18.95 11.14 -11.35
N ASP A 80 20.19 10.66 -11.36
CA ASP A 80 20.90 10.12 -10.20
C ASP A 80 21.27 11.22 -9.20
N CYS A 81 21.83 12.33 -9.68
CA CYS A 81 22.13 13.51 -8.88
C CYS A 81 20.84 14.15 -8.31
N GLU A 82 19.75 14.12 -9.08
CA GLU A 82 18.44 14.60 -8.62
C GLU A 82 17.86 13.72 -7.51
N TRP A 83 18.04 12.39 -7.58
CA TRP A 83 17.61 11.48 -6.52
C TRP A 83 18.33 11.71 -5.20
N VAL A 84 19.65 11.89 -5.23
CA VAL A 84 20.42 12.24 -4.02
C VAL A 84 20.00 13.63 -3.51
N TRP A 85 19.80 14.61 -4.39
CA TRP A 85 19.34 15.95 -4.02
C TRP A 85 17.91 15.97 -3.48
N HIS A 86 17.03 15.08 -3.95
CA HIS A 86 15.68 14.86 -3.44
C HIS A 86 15.77 14.33 -2.00
N CYS A 87 16.49 13.22 -1.79
CA CYS A 87 16.69 12.62 -0.47
C CYS A 87 17.32 13.60 0.54
N HIS A 88 18.22 14.48 0.09
CA HIS A 88 18.82 15.50 0.94
C HIS A 88 17.80 16.60 1.34
N ARG A 89 17.03 17.13 0.38
CA ARG A 89 16.03 18.20 0.64
C ARG A 89 14.90 17.76 1.57
N LEU A 90 14.55 16.48 1.59
CA LEU A 90 13.57 15.91 2.55
C LEU A 90 14.05 15.94 4.01
N ASN A 91 15.30 16.34 4.28
CA ASN A 91 15.72 16.86 5.59
C ASN A 91 16.06 18.36 5.46
N PRO A 92 15.05 19.25 5.51
CA PRO A 92 15.22 20.66 5.16
C PRO A 92 16.18 21.42 6.09
N VAL A 93 16.29 21.01 7.36
CA VAL A 93 17.22 21.63 8.33
C VAL A 93 18.67 21.19 8.08
N ARG A 94 18.92 19.91 7.78
CA ARG A 94 20.27 19.45 7.39
C ARG A 94 20.66 20.02 6.03
N TYR A 95 19.77 20.01 5.05
CA TYR A 95 19.99 20.58 3.72
C TYR A 95 20.40 22.05 3.77
N LYS A 96 19.66 22.86 4.53
CA LYS A 96 20.01 24.27 4.81
C LYS A 96 21.42 24.37 5.41
N SER A 97 21.71 23.57 6.44
CA SER A 97 22.98 23.62 7.17
C SER A 97 24.18 23.21 6.30
N ASP A 98 24.05 22.16 5.49
CA ASP A 98 25.10 21.74 4.54
C ASP A 98 25.33 22.79 3.45
N CYS A 99 24.27 23.39 2.89
CA CYS A 99 24.44 24.43 1.86
C CYS A 99 25.07 25.70 2.42
N GLU A 100 24.67 26.14 3.62
CA GLU A 100 25.27 27.30 4.29
C GLU A 100 26.74 27.04 4.70
N GLU A 101 27.08 25.83 5.16
CA GLU A 101 28.46 25.47 5.50
C GLU A 101 29.37 25.36 4.26
N LEU A 102 28.88 24.79 3.15
CA LEU A 102 29.69 24.53 1.96
C LEU A 102 29.74 25.72 0.99
N TYR A 103 28.68 26.52 0.91
CA TYR A 103 28.47 27.57 -0.11
C TYR A 103 27.91 28.90 0.44
N GLY A 104 27.79 29.06 1.77
CA GLY A 104 27.38 30.33 2.40
C GLY A 104 25.90 30.71 2.27
N LYS A 105 25.08 29.92 1.56
CA LYS A 105 23.64 30.16 1.36
C LYS A 105 22.89 28.85 1.13
N ILE A 106 21.57 28.86 1.32
CA ILE A 106 20.70 27.80 0.81
C ILE A 106 20.79 27.79 -0.72
N LEU A 107 21.01 26.62 -1.31
CA LEU A 107 20.86 26.43 -2.75
C LEU A 107 19.39 26.08 -3.02
N ASP A 108 18.75 26.84 -3.91
CA ASP A 108 17.34 26.63 -4.25
C ASP A 108 17.20 25.80 -5.53
N ASN A 109 15.96 25.58 -5.99
CA ASN A 109 15.68 24.94 -7.27
C ASN A 109 15.37 25.93 -8.41
N PHE A 110 15.57 27.23 -8.18
CA PHE A 110 15.37 28.28 -9.17
C PHE A 110 16.18 28.01 -10.45
N ASP A 111 15.51 28.08 -11.59
CA ASP A 111 16.08 27.76 -12.91
C ASP A 111 16.68 26.35 -13.01
N VAL A 112 16.11 25.37 -12.29
CA VAL A 112 16.47 23.96 -12.41
C VAL A 112 15.29 23.12 -12.89
N VAL A 113 15.53 22.24 -13.87
CA VAL A 113 14.53 21.29 -14.37
C VAL A 113 15.04 19.85 -14.33
N SER A 114 14.17 18.94 -13.89
CA SER A 114 14.39 17.49 -13.99
C SER A 114 14.48 17.03 -15.44
N THR A 115 15.38 16.08 -15.71
CA THR A 115 15.41 15.30 -16.96
C THR A 115 14.05 14.67 -17.31
N VAL A 116 13.19 14.35 -16.33
CA VAL A 116 11.86 13.74 -16.58
C VAL A 116 10.87 14.68 -17.26
N GLN A 117 11.14 15.99 -17.28
CA GLN A 117 10.29 16.99 -17.94
C GLN A 117 10.58 17.12 -19.45
N GLY A 118 11.53 16.35 -20.00
CA GLY A 118 11.80 16.32 -21.45
C GLY A 118 12.55 17.54 -21.99
N VAL A 119 13.04 18.44 -21.13
CA VAL A 119 13.87 19.58 -21.52
C VAL A 119 15.25 19.10 -21.98
N CYS A 120 15.76 19.64 -23.08
CA CYS A 120 17.02 19.21 -23.66
C CYS A 120 18.22 19.66 -22.81
N GLY A 121 18.96 18.72 -22.23
CA GLY A 121 20.06 18.98 -21.30
C GLY A 121 21.36 19.51 -21.90
N TRP A 122 21.44 19.71 -23.22
CA TRP A 122 22.72 19.88 -23.93
C TRP A 122 23.61 21.02 -23.40
N GLN A 123 23.03 22.17 -23.01
CA GLN A 123 23.79 23.29 -22.43
C GLN A 123 24.40 22.92 -21.08
N THR A 124 23.67 22.15 -20.27
CA THR A 124 24.18 21.67 -18.97
C THR A 124 25.22 20.57 -19.16
N GLU A 125 25.03 19.69 -20.16
CA GLU A 125 26.00 18.65 -20.53
C GLU A 125 27.32 19.23 -21.05
N GLU A 126 27.29 20.26 -21.90
CA GLU A 126 28.50 20.95 -22.37
C GLU A 126 29.29 21.56 -21.20
N ILE A 127 28.61 22.31 -20.33
CA ILE A 127 29.22 22.95 -19.16
C ILE A 127 29.72 21.93 -18.14
N TRP A 128 28.96 20.84 -17.93
CA TRP A 128 29.35 19.75 -17.05
C TRP A 128 30.62 19.07 -17.57
N ASN A 129 30.65 18.65 -18.83
CA ASN A 129 31.82 17.98 -19.41
C ASN A 129 33.05 18.90 -19.48
N LYS A 130 32.86 20.22 -19.59
CA LYS A 130 33.92 21.24 -19.52
C LYS A 130 34.47 21.47 -18.11
N LEU A 131 33.65 21.31 -17.07
CA LEU A 131 34.05 21.48 -15.66
C LEU A 131 34.56 20.19 -15.03
N TYR A 132 34.08 19.04 -15.50
CA TYR A 132 34.28 17.72 -14.90
C TYR A 132 34.64 16.66 -15.99
N PRO A 133 35.77 16.80 -16.70
CA PRO A 133 36.10 15.96 -17.86
C PRO A 133 36.25 14.46 -17.53
N ASP A 134 36.61 14.11 -16.29
CA ASP A 134 36.71 12.72 -15.81
C ASP A 134 35.37 12.10 -15.36
N GLU A 135 34.27 12.84 -15.53
CA GLU A 135 32.93 12.55 -15.02
C GLU A 135 31.86 12.95 -16.06
N PRO A 136 31.48 12.09 -17.02
CA PRO A 136 30.52 12.46 -18.06
C PRO A 136 29.13 12.80 -17.48
N TYR A 137 28.39 13.72 -18.11
CA TYR A 137 27.03 14.09 -17.71
C TYR A 137 26.05 12.90 -17.80
N ASN A 138 26.11 12.13 -18.89
CA ASN A 138 25.44 10.84 -19.04
C ASN A 138 26.41 9.71 -18.68
N VAL A 139 26.08 8.87 -17.68
CA VAL A 139 26.95 7.77 -17.22
C VAL A 139 26.14 6.48 -17.07
N ASP A 140 26.74 5.34 -17.44
CA ASP A 140 26.18 4.02 -17.14
C ASP A 140 26.44 3.66 -15.68
N LEU A 141 25.36 3.57 -14.89
CA LEU A 141 25.41 3.21 -13.48
C LEU A 141 25.22 1.71 -13.23
N ILE A 142 24.94 0.90 -14.26
CA ILE A 142 24.69 -0.53 -14.14
C ILE A 142 26.01 -1.32 -14.15
N ASN A 143 26.99 -0.87 -14.96
CA ASN A 143 28.26 -1.57 -15.18
C ASN A 143 29.45 -0.91 -14.47
N LEU A 144 29.34 -0.65 -13.16
CA LEU A 144 30.35 0.05 -12.34
C LEU A 144 31.33 -0.88 -11.61
N SER A 145 32.60 -0.49 -11.58
CA SER A 145 33.67 -1.04 -10.71
C SER A 145 33.62 -0.43 -9.29
N PRO A 146 33.43 -1.23 -8.22
CA PRO A 146 33.41 -0.71 -6.84
C PRO A 146 34.70 -0.01 -6.42
N GLU A 147 35.86 -0.53 -6.84
CA GLU A 147 37.18 -0.07 -6.43
C GLU A 147 37.51 1.35 -6.90
N ASP A 148 36.76 1.91 -7.86
CA ASP A 148 36.95 3.27 -8.36
C ASP A 148 36.08 4.30 -7.63
N ILE A 149 35.07 3.87 -6.87
CA ILE A 149 34.15 4.76 -6.15
C ILE A 149 34.77 5.24 -4.83
N SER A 150 35.33 4.33 -4.04
CA SER A 150 36.06 4.67 -2.80
C SER A 150 37.22 5.64 -3.11
N LYS A 151 38.12 5.28 -4.03
CA LYS A 151 39.29 6.09 -4.40
C LYS A 151 38.96 7.49 -4.93
N ARG A 152 37.76 7.70 -5.50
CA ARG A 152 37.25 9.02 -5.91
C ARG A 152 36.67 9.79 -4.72
N THR A 153 35.92 9.10 -3.86
CA THR A 153 35.31 9.68 -2.65
C THR A 153 36.36 10.18 -1.66
N ASP A 154 37.45 9.44 -1.44
CA ASP A 154 38.55 9.80 -0.52
C ASP A 154 39.27 11.11 -0.91
N ARG A 155 39.12 11.56 -2.17
CA ARG A 155 39.74 12.80 -2.70
C ARG A 155 38.86 14.04 -2.52
N LEU A 156 37.65 13.89 -2.02
CA LEU A 156 36.62 14.93 -2.06
C LEU A 156 36.73 15.92 -0.90
N ALA A 157 37.41 17.04 -1.11
CA ALA A 157 37.67 18.07 -0.09
C ALA A 157 36.44 18.82 0.45
N LYS A 158 35.27 18.68 -0.19
CA LYS A 158 33.98 19.25 0.25
C LYS A 158 32.85 18.27 -0.03
N TYR A 159 32.14 17.85 1.00
CA TYR A 159 30.98 16.95 0.90
C TYR A 159 29.96 17.24 2.01
N THR A 160 28.70 16.87 1.77
CA THR A 160 27.59 17.02 2.72
C THR A 160 27.67 16.00 3.84
N LYS A 161 27.37 16.41 5.07
CA LYS A 161 27.49 15.55 6.28
C LYS A 161 26.28 14.65 6.53
N TYR A 162 25.27 14.69 5.68
CA TYR A 162 24.07 13.87 5.82
C TYR A 162 24.31 12.43 5.34
N ASP A 163 23.76 11.43 6.05
CA ASP A 163 23.76 10.04 5.59
C ASP A 163 22.74 9.85 4.46
N LEU A 164 23.20 10.14 3.24
CA LEU A 164 22.43 10.04 2.01
C LEU A 164 22.12 8.59 1.62
N ILE A 165 22.92 7.61 2.09
CA ILE A 165 22.67 6.19 1.85
C ILE A 165 21.45 5.75 2.67
N SER A 166 21.43 6.03 3.98
CA SER A 166 20.27 5.75 4.81
C SER A 166 19.05 6.58 4.42
N ALA A 167 19.23 7.82 3.96
CA ALA A 167 18.12 8.64 3.45
C ALA A 167 17.47 8.00 2.20
N ALA A 168 18.26 7.63 1.19
CA ALA A 168 17.74 6.96 -0.01
C ALA A 168 17.01 5.65 0.33
N LYS A 169 17.53 4.85 1.28
CA LYS A 169 16.88 3.61 1.73
C LYS A 169 15.52 3.88 2.38
N ARG A 170 15.41 4.86 3.27
CA ARG A 170 14.13 5.24 3.92
C ARG A 170 13.10 5.81 2.94
N GLN A 171 13.55 6.49 1.89
CA GLN A 171 12.68 7.09 0.87
C GLN A 171 12.31 6.13 -0.28
N SER A 172 13.09 5.08 -0.54
CA SER A 172 12.79 4.07 -1.58
C SER A 172 11.37 3.45 -1.54
N PRO A 173 10.76 3.10 -0.38
CA PRO A 173 9.38 2.60 -0.36
C PRO A 173 8.30 3.68 -0.56
N PHE A 174 8.64 4.98 -0.56
CA PHE A 174 7.65 6.06 -0.59
C PHE A 174 6.83 6.06 -1.88
N PHE A 175 7.46 5.85 -3.04
CA PHE A 175 6.74 5.73 -4.31
C PHE A 175 5.77 4.55 -4.32
N TYR A 176 6.10 3.42 -3.68
CA TYR A 176 5.12 2.34 -3.53
C TYR A 176 3.88 2.79 -2.74
N GLN A 177 3.95 3.78 -1.84
CA GLN A 177 2.75 4.29 -1.17
C GLN A 177 1.94 5.20 -2.13
N VAL A 178 2.58 6.20 -2.75
CA VAL A 178 1.92 7.25 -3.56
C VAL A 178 1.68 6.91 -5.05
N SER A 179 1.93 5.68 -5.48
CA SER A 179 1.87 5.26 -6.90
C SER A 179 0.48 4.93 -7.49
N ARG A 180 -0.61 4.83 -6.71
CA ARG A 180 -1.92 4.45 -7.28
C ARG A 180 -2.47 5.55 -8.22
N PRO A 181 -3.25 5.20 -9.27
CA PRO A 181 -3.71 6.19 -10.25
C PRO A 181 -4.52 7.35 -9.66
N HIS A 182 -5.27 7.13 -8.58
CA HIS A 182 -6.02 8.19 -7.89
C HIS A 182 -5.14 9.29 -7.29
N MET A 183 -3.86 9.02 -6.98
CA MET A 183 -2.93 10.03 -6.48
C MET A 183 -2.58 11.10 -7.53
N LYS A 184 -2.91 10.85 -8.82
CA LYS A 184 -2.74 11.79 -9.93
C LYS A 184 -4.02 12.53 -10.31
N ASN A 185 -5.12 12.31 -9.58
CA ASN A 185 -6.39 13.00 -9.84
C ASN A 185 -6.39 14.38 -9.17
N ASP A 186 -6.75 15.40 -9.94
CA ASP A 186 -6.67 16.81 -9.54
C ASP A 186 -7.41 17.11 -8.22
N LEU A 187 -8.69 16.73 -8.13
CA LEU A 187 -9.49 16.86 -6.90
C LEU A 187 -8.88 16.11 -5.70
N PHE A 188 -8.23 14.96 -5.92
CA PHE A 188 -7.54 14.25 -4.84
C PHE A 188 -6.34 15.04 -4.32
N ILE A 189 -5.55 15.66 -5.21
CA ILE A 189 -4.38 16.48 -4.84
C ILE A 189 -4.84 17.80 -4.21
N GLU A 190 -5.90 18.42 -4.71
CA GLU A 190 -6.52 19.62 -4.12
C GLU A 190 -7.04 19.38 -2.70
N GLU A 191 -7.80 18.29 -2.48
CA GLU A 191 -8.21 17.87 -1.12
C GLU A 191 -6.99 17.54 -0.23
N ALA A 192 -5.90 17.00 -0.79
CA ALA A 192 -4.66 16.73 -0.06
C ALA A 192 -3.94 18.02 0.37
N VAL A 193 -3.91 19.06 -0.47
CA VAL A 193 -3.35 20.38 -0.13
C VAL A 193 -4.15 21.03 0.99
N ALA A 194 -5.48 21.05 0.89
CA ALA A 194 -6.34 21.58 1.96
C ALA A 194 -6.13 20.84 3.29
N ARG A 195 -5.89 19.52 3.23
CA ARG A 195 -5.56 18.69 4.41
C ARG A 195 -4.14 18.92 4.94
N TYR A 196 -3.17 19.24 4.09
CA TYR A 196 -1.83 19.66 4.51
C TYR A 196 -1.86 20.98 5.28
N LEU A 197 -2.66 21.96 4.86
CA LEU A 197 -2.88 23.19 5.63
C LEU A 197 -3.53 22.89 7.00
N GLY A 198 -4.51 21.99 7.05
CA GLY A 198 -5.06 21.45 8.30
C GLY A 198 -4.00 20.82 9.22
N PHE A 199 -3.06 20.06 8.65
CA PHE A 199 -1.97 19.42 9.40
C PHE A 199 -0.97 20.45 9.97
N LEU A 200 -0.57 21.45 9.16
CA LEU A 200 0.25 22.57 9.63
C LEU A 200 -0.45 23.35 10.75
N TYR A 201 -1.76 23.57 10.66
CA TYR A 201 -2.55 24.24 11.69
C TYR A 201 -2.56 23.48 13.03
N LEU A 202 -2.65 22.13 13.01
CA LEU A 202 -2.52 21.34 14.24
C LEU A 202 -1.13 21.48 14.88
N ILE A 203 -0.06 21.51 14.06
CA ILE A 203 1.32 21.69 14.53
C ILE A 203 1.53 23.10 15.10
N LYS A 204 1.02 24.12 14.43
CA LYS A 204 1.00 25.52 14.91
C LYS A 204 0.32 25.62 16.28
N THR A 205 -0.92 25.13 16.35
CA THR A 205 -1.76 25.14 17.54
C THR A 205 -1.12 24.36 18.71
N ASN A 206 -0.43 23.25 18.42
CA ASN A 206 0.33 22.49 19.42
C ASN A 206 1.51 23.32 19.95
N LYS A 207 2.31 23.95 19.08
CA LYS A 207 3.43 24.82 19.48
C LYS A 207 2.95 26.00 20.34
N GLU A 208 1.90 26.68 19.93
CA GLU A 208 1.32 27.84 20.64
C GLU A 208 0.79 27.46 22.03
N LYS A 209 0.25 26.24 22.19
CA LYS A 209 -0.23 25.69 23.48
C LYS A 209 0.87 24.99 24.30
N GLY A 210 2.13 25.03 23.86
CA GLY A 210 3.27 24.38 24.54
C GLY A 210 3.24 22.84 24.48
N ILE A 211 2.43 22.26 23.61
CA ILE A 211 2.21 20.81 23.51
C ILE A 211 3.25 20.19 22.59
N ASN A 212 4.23 19.49 23.15
CA ASN A 212 5.14 18.66 22.36
C ASN A 212 4.43 17.36 21.94
N ARG A 213 3.90 17.32 20.71
CA ARG A 213 3.22 16.15 20.13
C ARG A 213 3.84 15.77 18.79
N PHE A 214 4.16 14.49 18.64
CA PHE A 214 4.56 13.91 17.37
C PHE A 214 3.33 13.73 16.47
N CYS A 215 3.20 14.57 15.45
CA CYS A 215 2.13 14.53 14.46
C CYS A 215 2.54 13.65 13.27
N VAL A 216 1.69 12.70 12.87
CA VAL A 216 1.99 11.71 11.82
C VAL A 216 1.06 11.90 10.62
N PRO A 217 1.57 12.19 9.41
CA PRO A 217 0.76 12.42 8.22
C PRO A 217 0.09 11.14 7.68
N THR A 218 -1.00 11.31 6.93
CA THR A 218 -1.49 10.33 5.94
C THR A 218 -0.78 10.57 4.59
N TYR A 219 -0.70 9.57 3.70
CA TYR A 219 0.17 9.65 2.51
C TYR A 219 -0.22 10.70 1.45
N ASP A 220 -1.45 11.22 1.51
CA ASP A 220 -1.87 12.39 0.76
C ASP A 220 -1.21 13.67 1.31
N ILE A 221 -1.27 13.88 2.63
CA ILE A 221 -0.62 14.99 3.36
C ILE A 221 0.90 14.89 3.22
N ASP A 222 1.46 13.68 3.32
CA ASP A 222 2.90 13.40 3.25
C ASP A 222 3.48 13.74 1.86
N LEU A 223 2.76 13.39 0.79
CA LEU A 223 3.11 13.77 -0.58
C LEU A 223 3.20 15.29 -0.74
N ILE A 224 2.20 16.03 -0.24
CA ILE A 224 2.20 17.49 -0.30
C ILE A 224 3.32 18.09 0.58
N TRP A 225 3.59 17.50 1.74
CA TRP A 225 4.66 17.96 2.63
C TRP A 225 6.04 17.78 1.98
N HIS A 226 6.32 16.62 1.38
CA HIS A 226 7.52 16.37 0.58
C HIS A 226 7.61 17.36 -0.59
N SER A 227 6.50 17.58 -1.31
CA SER A 227 6.44 18.54 -2.42
C SER A 227 6.85 19.95 -1.99
N HIS A 228 6.39 20.38 -0.82
CA HIS A 228 6.76 21.67 -0.24
C HIS A 228 8.25 21.71 0.15
N GLN A 229 8.78 20.68 0.83
CA GLN A 229 10.20 20.58 1.22
C GLN A 229 11.17 20.63 0.03
N LEU A 230 10.74 20.12 -1.14
CA LEU A 230 11.54 20.16 -2.38
C LEU A 230 11.70 21.58 -2.97
N GLN A 231 11.10 22.61 -2.34
CA GLN A 231 11.28 24.05 -2.59
C GLN A 231 12.03 24.69 -1.38
N PRO A 232 13.36 24.53 -1.23
CA PRO A 232 14.04 24.80 0.04
C PRO A 232 13.90 26.23 0.57
N VAL A 233 13.95 27.24 -0.30
CA VAL A 233 13.80 28.64 0.13
C VAL A 233 12.36 28.95 0.54
N SER A 234 11.37 28.58 -0.28
CA SER A 234 9.94 28.78 0.03
C SER A 234 9.52 28.05 1.30
N TYR A 235 9.89 26.78 1.45
CA TYR A 235 9.62 26.01 2.68
C TYR A 235 10.23 26.65 3.93
N CYS A 236 11.46 27.18 3.81
CA CYS A 236 12.12 27.88 4.90
C CYS A 236 11.52 29.27 5.20
N LYS A 237 10.80 29.88 4.26
CA LYS A 237 10.07 31.14 4.43
C LYS A 237 8.69 30.85 5.02
N ASP A 238 7.87 30.11 4.30
CA ASP A 238 6.46 29.88 4.57
C ASP A 238 6.24 29.23 5.95
N LEU A 239 7.11 28.30 6.37
CA LEU A 239 6.99 27.73 7.72
C LEU A 239 7.59 28.62 8.83
N LYS A 240 8.49 29.56 8.53
CA LYS A 240 8.83 30.62 9.50
C LYS A 240 7.65 31.58 9.68
N GLU A 241 6.94 31.92 8.61
CA GLU A 241 5.77 32.81 8.65
C GLU A 241 4.57 32.12 9.33
N ALA A 242 4.28 30.86 8.97
CA ALA A 242 3.13 30.11 9.50
C ALA A 242 3.36 29.52 10.91
N LEU A 243 4.56 29.00 11.21
CA LEU A 243 4.86 28.26 12.44
C LEU A 243 5.90 28.94 13.34
N GLY A 244 6.56 30.02 12.90
CA GLY A 244 7.68 30.62 13.62
C GLY A 244 8.92 29.71 13.73
N LYS A 245 9.03 28.66 12.91
CA LYS A 245 10.26 27.86 12.69
C LYS A 245 10.11 26.97 11.45
N VAL A 246 11.23 26.59 10.84
CA VAL A 246 11.25 25.48 9.88
C VAL A 246 10.79 24.20 10.58
N LEU A 247 9.90 23.43 9.94
CA LEU A 247 9.47 22.13 10.46
C LEU A 247 10.45 21.05 9.99
N GLU A 248 11.02 20.33 10.95
CA GLU A 248 11.85 19.15 10.72
C GLU A 248 10.98 17.96 10.28
N HIS A 249 11.59 17.06 9.52
CA HIS A 249 10.98 15.84 9.02
C HIS A 249 11.87 14.67 9.42
N ASP A 250 11.52 14.06 10.56
CA ASP A 250 12.19 12.90 11.13
C ASP A 250 11.55 11.62 10.56
N ASP A 251 12.10 11.16 9.44
CA ASP A 251 11.70 9.93 8.75
C ASP A 251 12.40 8.67 9.29
N THR A 252 13.13 8.77 10.42
CA THR A 252 13.96 7.67 10.94
C THR A 252 13.17 6.53 11.58
N ASP A 253 11.91 6.78 12.00
CA ASP A 253 11.03 5.76 12.54
C ASP A 253 10.09 5.20 11.46
N SER A 254 10.23 3.91 11.17
CA SER A 254 9.36 3.14 10.28
C SER A 254 8.58 2.03 11.01
N ASP A 255 8.67 1.95 12.35
CA ASP A 255 8.08 0.88 13.14
C ASP A 255 6.58 1.12 13.38
N ARG A 256 5.77 0.60 12.45
CA ARG A 256 4.31 0.63 12.50
C ARG A 256 3.70 -0.44 13.44
N THR A 257 4.49 -1.09 14.30
CA THR A 257 3.95 -2.05 15.30
C THR A 257 3.06 -1.32 16.30
N LYS A 258 1.95 -1.97 16.70
CA LYS A 258 1.00 -1.39 17.67
C LYS A 258 1.70 -1.00 18.99
N GLY A 259 1.44 0.22 19.45
CA GLY A 259 2.03 0.80 20.66
C GLY A 259 3.37 1.52 20.47
N LYS A 260 3.93 1.58 19.25
CA LYS A 260 5.17 2.31 18.93
C LYS A 260 4.93 3.79 18.63
N LYS A 261 6.01 4.57 18.44
CA LYS A 261 5.97 6.04 18.19
C LYS A 261 5.08 6.40 16.99
N LEU A 262 5.15 5.66 15.87
CA LEU A 262 4.25 5.87 14.73
C LEU A 262 2.77 5.59 15.06
N ASP A 263 2.45 4.44 15.66
CA ASP A 263 1.05 4.04 15.96
C ASP A 263 0.40 4.96 17.01
N THR A 264 1.14 5.31 18.05
CA THR A 264 0.68 6.25 19.10
C THR A 264 0.59 7.68 18.58
N GLY A 265 1.56 8.15 17.79
CA GLY A 265 1.53 9.46 17.14
C GLY A 265 0.38 9.59 16.14
N PHE A 266 0.16 8.58 15.30
CA PHE A 266 -0.98 8.54 14.37
C PHE A 266 -2.32 8.53 15.10
N SER A 267 -2.44 7.75 16.18
CA SER A 267 -3.64 7.73 17.03
C SER A 267 -3.91 9.10 17.69
N ALA A 268 -2.87 9.77 18.20
CA ALA A 268 -2.97 11.10 18.79
C ALA A 268 -3.30 12.20 17.77
N THR A 269 -2.72 12.10 16.56
CA THR A 269 -3.00 13.01 15.43
C THR A 269 -4.44 12.84 14.96
N THR A 270 -4.88 11.59 14.76
CA THR A 270 -6.26 11.24 14.37
C THR A 270 -7.27 11.83 15.35
N LYS A 271 -7.05 11.66 16.66
CA LYS A 271 -7.95 12.23 17.66
C LYS A 271 -7.94 13.76 17.61
N GLN A 272 -6.78 14.40 17.59
CA GLN A 272 -6.70 15.86 17.57
C GLN A 272 -7.38 16.46 16.33
N TRP A 273 -7.22 15.83 15.17
CA TRP A 273 -7.88 16.24 13.93
C TRP A 273 -9.40 16.19 14.05
N GLU A 274 -9.95 15.09 14.58
CA GLU A 274 -11.39 14.91 14.77
C GLU A 274 -11.96 15.84 15.84
N ASP A 275 -11.22 16.09 16.93
CA ASP A 275 -11.58 17.07 17.97
C ASP A 275 -11.62 18.49 17.38
N THR A 276 -10.60 18.90 16.60
CA THR A 276 -10.43 20.26 16.06
C THR A 276 -11.35 20.56 14.88
N PHE A 277 -11.38 19.68 13.87
CA PHE A 277 -12.06 19.93 12.60
C PHE A 277 -13.37 19.16 12.42
N GLY A 278 -13.72 18.26 13.35
CA GLY A 278 -14.99 17.50 13.28
C GLY A 278 -15.11 16.50 12.13
N THR A 279 -14.03 16.32 11.35
CA THR A 279 -13.93 15.46 10.17
C THR A 279 -12.96 14.30 10.42
N ARG A 280 -12.97 13.26 9.58
CA ARG A 280 -12.07 12.11 9.73
C ARG A 280 -10.67 12.35 9.21
N TYR A 281 -9.69 11.89 9.98
CA TYR A 281 -8.28 12.00 9.59
C TYR A 281 -7.87 10.95 8.56
N TRP A 282 -8.41 9.73 8.67
CA TRP A 282 -8.25 8.71 7.64
C TRP A 282 -8.93 9.15 6.33
N LYS A 283 -8.36 8.76 5.19
CA LYS A 283 -8.88 9.05 3.84
C LYS A 283 -8.61 7.86 2.92
N ALA A 284 -9.57 7.49 2.09
CA ALA A 284 -9.44 6.35 1.19
C ALA A 284 -8.30 6.59 0.19
N GLY A 285 -7.50 5.55 -0.06
CA GLY A 285 -6.33 5.64 -0.92
C GLY A 285 -5.13 6.42 -0.36
N ALA A 286 -5.23 7.01 0.85
CA ALA A 286 -4.15 7.74 1.54
C ALA A 286 -3.58 6.99 2.77
N MET A 287 -4.12 5.80 3.07
CA MET A 287 -3.66 4.95 4.16
C MET A 287 -2.46 4.08 3.73
N TYR A 288 -1.68 3.61 4.70
CA TYR A 288 -0.52 2.74 4.46
C TYR A 288 -0.94 1.47 3.70
N ARG A 289 -0.33 1.22 2.54
CA ARG A 289 -0.68 0.09 1.65
C ARG A 289 -0.13 -1.26 2.11
N GLY A 290 0.79 -1.25 3.08
CA GLY A 290 1.69 -2.35 3.42
C GLY A 290 3.10 -2.08 2.91
N ASN A 291 4.00 -3.05 3.10
CA ASN A 291 5.34 -3.03 2.52
C ASN A 291 5.24 -3.02 0.98
N ALA A 292 6.26 -2.49 0.30
CA ALA A 292 6.40 -2.72 -1.13
C ALA A 292 6.59 -4.24 -1.38
N PRO A 293 5.95 -4.81 -2.41
CA PRO A 293 6.11 -6.23 -2.73
C PRO A 293 7.50 -6.48 -3.33
N SER A 294 7.91 -7.73 -3.31
CA SER A 294 9.25 -8.13 -3.76
C SER A 294 9.42 -7.87 -5.27
N PRO A 295 10.53 -7.26 -5.74
CA PRO A 295 10.81 -7.20 -7.16
C PRO A 295 11.02 -8.60 -7.72
N ILE A 296 10.60 -8.84 -8.96
CA ILE A 296 10.78 -10.13 -9.64
C ILE A 296 12.26 -10.42 -9.92
N THR A 297 13.03 -9.36 -10.19
CA THR A 297 14.45 -9.39 -10.56
C THR A 297 15.16 -8.21 -9.91
N SER A 298 16.43 -8.37 -9.54
CA SER A 298 17.32 -7.26 -9.14
C SER A 298 17.80 -6.43 -10.34
N ASN A 299 17.96 -7.08 -11.49
CA ASN A 299 18.44 -6.46 -12.73
C ASN A 299 17.27 -6.07 -13.63
N PRO A 300 17.22 -4.85 -14.20
CA PRO A 300 16.19 -4.48 -15.16
C PRO A 300 16.26 -5.35 -16.42
N TYR A 301 15.12 -5.53 -17.09
CA TYR A 301 15.09 -6.17 -18.41
C TYR A 301 15.60 -5.22 -19.50
N SER A 302 16.46 -5.73 -20.37
CA SER A 302 17.14 -4.93 -21.39
C SER A 302 16.26 -4.67 -22.62
N HIS A 303 16.28 -3.41 -23.09
CA HIS A 303 15.48 -2.87 -24.20
C HIS A 303 15.52 -3.71 -25.50
N ASN A 304 16.62 -4.44 -25.76
CA ASN A 304 16.85 -5.17 -27.01
C ASN A 304 16.02 -6.46 -27.16
N MET A 305 15.27 -6.90 -26.14
CA MET A 305 14.32 -8.02 -26.24
C MET A 305 12.87 -7.59 -26.45
N ILE A 306 12.59 -6.28 -26.56
CA ILE A 306 11.25 -5.77 -26.88
C ILE A 306 11.03 -5.89 -28.40
N SER A 307 9.90 -6.45 -28.82
CA SER A 307 9.64 -6.87 -30.20
C SER A 307 9.60 -5.67 -31.19
N LYS A 308 10.27 -5.82 -32.34
CA LYS A 308 10.31 -4.80 -33.42
C LYS A 308 9.01 -4.75 -34.23
N LYS A 309 7.91 -4.35 -33.60
CA LYS A 309 6.80 -3.59 -34.21
C LYS A 309 5.76 -3.29 -33.13
N ALA A 310 5.55 -2.00 -32.83
CA ALA A 310 4.26 -1.57 -32.31
C ALA A 310 3.26 -1.61 -33.48
N VAL A 311 2.52 -2.70 -33.59
CA VAL A 311 1.23 -2.68 -34.30
C VAL A 311 0.29 -1.82 -33.46
N SER A 312 -0.52 -0.97 -34.10
CA SER A 312 -1.53 -0.16 -33.40
C SER A 312 -2.48 -1.05 -32.60
N SER A 313 -2.86 -0.60 -31.40
CA SER A 313 -3.76 -1.34 -30.48
C SER A 313 -5.11 -1.72 -31.07
N ASP A 314 -5.46 -1.12 -32.21
CA ASP A 314 -6.80 -1.09 -32.78
C ASP A 314 -6.95 -2.13 -33.91
N GLU A 315 -5.84 -2.77 -34.34
CA GLU A 315 -5.86 -3.92 -35.29
C GLU A 315 -6.19 -5.24 -34.57
N HIS A 316 -7.38 -5.24 -33.95
CA HIS A 316 -8.29 -6.39 -33.80
C HIS A 316 -7.83 -7.64 -33.00
N PRO A 317 -8.14 -7.69 -31.70
CA PRO A 317 -8.73 -8.87 -31.08
C PRO A 317 -10.27 -8.80 -31.20
N GLN A 318 -10.92 -9.93 -31.48
CA GLN A 318 -12.40 -10.07 -31.53
C GLN A 318 -13.08 -9.32 -30.38
N GLU A 319 -14.05 -8.43 -30.67
CA GLU A 319 -14.60 -7.49 -29.69
C GLU A 319 -15.01 -8.18 -28.38
N ILE A 320 -14.20 -7.98 -27.34
CA ILE A 320 -14.42 -8.54 -26.00
C ILE A 320 -15.61 -7.79 -25.40
N GLY A 321 -16.81 -8.34 -25.62
CA GLY A 321 -18.10 -7.88 -25.10
C GLY A 321 -18.26 -8.07 -23.58
N LEU A 322 -17.25 -7.61 -22.84
CA LEU A 322 -17.25 -7.30 -21.41
C LEU A 322 -17.30 -5.78 -21.26
N GLN A 323 -18.11 -5.29 -20.32
CA GLN A 323 -18.19 -3.87 -20.01
C GLN A 323 -16.97 -3.41 -19.22
N ASP A 324 -16.57 -2.15 -19.39
CA ASP A 324 -15.43 -1.59 -18.66
C ASP A 324 -15.85 -1.17 -17.26
N ARG A 325 -15.47 -1.98 -16.27
CA ARG A 325 -15.76 -1.72 -14.86
C ARG A 325 -14.78 -0.69 -14.30
N LYS A 326 -15.30 0.23 -13.47
CA LYS A 326 -14.50 1.07 -12.57
C LYS A 326 -14.67 0.58 -11.15
N ILE A 327 -13.63 0.74 -10.33
CA ILE A 327 -13.65 0.50 -8.89
C ILE A 327 -13.25 1.74 -8.12
N VAL A 328 -13.71 1.81 -6.87
CA VAL A 328 -13.21 2.74 -5.85
C VAL A 328 -12.85 1.99 -4.58
N GLU A 329 -11.81 2.47 -3.89
CA GLU A 329 -11.58 2.12 -2.49
C GLU A 329 -12.51 2.98 -1.62
N VAL A 330 -13.16 2.36 -0.65
CA VAL A 330 -14.07 3.00 0.30
C VAL A 330 -13.54 2.78 1.71
N LEU A 331 -13.48 3.86 2.49
CA LEU A 331 -13.33 3.81 3.94
C LEU A 331 -14.63 4.30 4.60
N LEU A 332 -15.14 3.56 5.58
CA LEU A 332 -16.45 3.75 6.20
C LEU A 332 -16.38 3.61 7.73
N GLU A 333 -16.97 4.56 8.47
CA GLU A 333 -17.13 4.53 9.93
C GLU A 333 -18.52 5.01 10.35
N PHE A 334 -19.15 4.30 11.30
CA PHE A 334 -20.36 4.78 11.97
C PHE A 334 -19.96 5.54 13.22
N VAL A 335 -20.06 6.86 13.16
CA VAL A 335 -19.50 7.78 14.17
C VAL A 335 -20.39 7.86 15.41
N GLY A 336 -21.71 7.84 15.24
CA GLY A 336 -22.64 7.90 16.36
C GLY A 336 -24.10 7.76 15.97
N VAL A 337 -24.97 7.65 16.98
CA VAL A 337 -26.42 7.49 16.82
C VAL A 337 -27.17 8.46 17.75
N LYS A 338 -28.32 8.97 17.32
CA LYS A 338 -29.22 9.87 18.08
C LYS A 338 -30.67 9.42 17.93
N ASN A 339 -31.53 9.84 18.87
CA ASN A 339 -32.97 9.52 18.90
C ASN A 339 -33.25 8.00 18.83
N LEU A 340 -32.58 7.22 19.67
CA LEU A 340 -32.88 5.79 19.83
C LEU A 340 -34.27 5.62 20.49
N PRO A 341 -35.06 4.59 20.12
CA PRO A 341 -36.26 4.23 20.85
C PRO A 341 -35.93 3.81 22.29
N GLU A 342 -36.85 4.08 23.23
CA GLU A 342 -36.66 3.75 24.64
C GLU A 342 -36.39 2.24 24.85
N GLY A 343 -35.45 1.92 25.74
CA GLY A 343 -35.01 0.55 26.02
C GLY A 343 -34.14 -0.11 24.95
N GLN A 344 -33.67 0.60 23.91
CA GLN A 344 -32.79 0.07 22.85
C GLN A 344 -31.30 0.44 23.04
N GLU A 345 -30.82 0.47 24.27
CA GLU A 345 -29.43 0.82 24.62
C GLU A 345 -28.45 -0.38 24.49
N GLY A 346 -28.98 -1.59 24.26
CA GLY A 346 -28.24 -2.85 24.31
C GLY A 346 -27.43 -3.19 23.05
N GLY A 347 -26.11 -2.95 23.10
CA GLY A 347 -25.14 -3.62 22.21
C GLY A 347 -25.31 -3.32 20.72
N LEU A 348 -25.59 -2.06 20.38
CA LEU A 348 -25.88 -1.61 19.02
C LEU A 348 -24.71 -1.85 18.05
N TYR A 349 -25.05 -2.11 16.79
CA TYR A 349 -24.12 -2.21 15.67
C TYR A 349 -24.84 -1.92 14.36
N VAL A 350 -24.08 -1.70 13.28
CA VAL A 350 -24.64 -1.54 11.94
C VAL A 350 -24.22 -2.73 11.07
N LEU A 351 -25.17 -3.27 10.30
CA LEU A 351 -24.88 -4.12 9.16
C LEU A 351 -24.85 -3.25 7.89
N PHE A 352 -23.89 -3.49 7.01
CA PHE A 352 -23.77 -2.76 5.74
C PHE A 352 -23.51 -3.70 4.56
N SER A 353 -24.16 -3.40 3.43
CA SER A 353 -24.04 -4.08 2.14
C SER A 353 -24.24 -3.06 1.02
N LYS A 354 -23.94 -3.37 -0.25
CA LYS A 354 -24.56 -2.61 -1.35
C LYS A 354 -26.01 -3.05 -1.53
N SER A 355 -26.90 -2.13 -1.92
CA SER A 355 -28.29 -2.46 -2.28
C SER A 355 -28.36 -3.38 -3.49
N GLN A 356 -27.38 -3.26 -4.39
CA GLN A 356 -27.09 -4.20 -5.48
C GLN A 356 -25.64 -4.69 -5.30
N PRO A 357 -25.43 -5.96 -4.88
CA PRO A 357 -24.11 -6.59 -4.83
C PRO A 357 -23.31 -6.44 -6.13
N ASP A 358 -21.99 -6.25 -6.01
CA ASP A 358 -21.06 -6.24 -7.15
C ASP A 358 -19.88 -7.21 -6.94
N ALA A 359 -19.05 -7.36 -7.98
CA ALA A 359 -17.93 -8.30 -8.03
C ALA A 359 -16.90 -8.13 -6.90
N PHE A 360 -16.81 -6.94 -6.32
CA PHE A 360 -15.83 -6.56 -5.30
C PHE A 360 -16.47 -6.44 -3.91
N PHE A 361 -17.79 -6.22 -3.87
CA PHE A 361 -18.57 -6.08 -2.64
C PHE A 361 -19.94 -6.80 -2.72
N ASP A 362 -19.91 -8.10 -2.45
CA ASP A 362 -21.05 -9.01 -2.40
C ASP A 362 -21.60 -9.21 -0.97
N ALA A 363 -20.71 -9.34 0.00
CA ALA A 363 -21.04 -9.75 1.36
C ALA A 363 -21.55 -8.61 2.25
N LYS A 364 -22.67 -8.83 2.94
CA LYS A 364 -23.12 -7.99 4.07
C LYS A 364 -22.16 -8.14 5.25
N ARG A 365 -21.61 -7.01 5.72
CA ARG A 365 -20.60 -6.93 6.80
C ARG A 365 -21.16 -6.23 8.04
N ARG A 366 -20.46 -6.34 9.16
CA ARG A 366 -20.80 -5.72 10.46
C ARG A 366 -19.74 -4.71 10.86
N LEU A 367 -20.16 -3.58 11.45
CA LEU A 367 -19.28 -2.60 12.08
C LEU A 367 -19.93 -2.08 13.38
N SER A 368 -19.13 -1.72 14.38
CA SER A 368 -19.63 -1.03 15.57
C SER A 368 -19.84 0.46 15.32
N ILE A 369 -20.51 1.13 16.27
CA ILE A 369 -20.74 2.59 16.25
C ILE A 369 -19.83 3.21 17.31
N LEU A 370 -18.93 4.14 16.92
CA LEU A 370 -17.91 4.70 17.82
C LEU A 370 -18.51 5.26 19.12
N SER A 371 -19.61 6.02 19.03
CA SER A 371 -20.29 6.58 20.21
C SER A 371 -20.97 5.56 21.13
N VAL A 372 -20.92 4.26 20.80
CA VAL A 372 -21.52 3.16 21.59
C VAL A 372 -20.44 2.16 22.03
N SER A 373 -19.48 1.85 21.16
CA SER A 373 -18.38 0.92 21.48
C SER A 373 -17.22 1.56 22.24
N GLY A 374 -16.97 2.86 22.03
CA GLY A 374 -15.71 3.52 22.42
C GLY A 374 -14.49 3.10 21.57
N GLU A 375 -14.53 1.93 20.92
CA GLU A 375 -13.54 1.48 19.94
C GLU A 375 -13.81 2.08 18.55
N LYS A 376 -12.81 2.75 17.96
CA LYS A 376 -12.84 3.11 16.54
C LYS A 376 -12.64 1.87 15.67
N GLN A 377 -13.58 1.63 14.77
CA GLN A 377 -13.51 0.60 13.75
C GLN A 377 -13.87 1.23 12.40
N VAL A 378 -12.92 1.21 11.47
CA VAL A 378 -13.10 1.70 10.09
C VAL A 378 -13.10 0.50 9.16
N ALA A 379 -14.14 0.35 8.36
CA ALA A 379 -14.19 -0.66 7.31
C ALA A 379 -13.44 -0.17 6.07
N SER A 380 -12.60 -1.03 5.50
CA SER A 380 -11.94 -0.81 4.21
C SER A 380 -12.41 -1.87 3.22
N PHE A 381 -12.84 -1.44 2.03
CA PHE A 381 -13.27 -2.33 0.95
C PHE A 381 -13.13 -1.66 -0.42
N GLN A 382 -13.34 -2.43 -1.47
CA GLN A 382 -13.48 -1.93 -2.84
C GLN A 382 -14.88 -2.29 -3.35
N CYS A 383 -15.48 -1.42 -4.15
CA CYS A 383 -16.74 -1.65 -4.84
C CYS A 383 -16.76 -0.90 -6.17
N GLU A 384 -17.74 -1.19 -7.03
CA GLU A 384 -18.06 -0.32 -8.16
C GLU A 384 -18.66 1.00 -7.66
N PRO A 385 -18.41 2.15 -8.33
CA PRO A 385 -18.92 3.48 -7.97
C PRO A 385 -20.41 3.67 -8.30
N THR A 386 -21.18 2.59 -8.26
CA THR A 386 -22.55 2.44 -8.77
C THR A 386 -23.52 2.09 -7.65
N GLY A 387 -24.77 2.51 -7.77
CA GLY A 387 -25.82 2.18 -6.80
C GLY A 387 -25.59 2.79 -5.41
N GLU A 388 -25.97 2.05 -4.38
CA GLU A 388 -26.07 2.54 -3.00
C GLU A 388 -25.44 1.57 -2.00
N LEU A 389 -24.96 2.12 -0.88
CA LEU A 389 -24.69 1.39 0.36
C LEU A 389 -25.95 1.38 1.22
N HIS A 390 -26.46 0.20 1.59
CA HIS A 390 -27.55 0.02 2.54
C HIS A 390 -26.98 -0.17 3.95
N PHE A 391 -27.52 0.55 4.93
CA PHE A 391 -27.13 0.48 6.34
C PHE A 391 -28.33 0.07 7.21
N GLU A 392 -28.19 -1.00 7.98
CA GLU A 392 -29.21 -1.51 8.93
C GLU A 392 -28.71 -1.33 10.37
N LEU A 393 -29.40 -0.50 11.15
CA LEU A 393 -29.10 -0.36 12.58
C LEU A 393 -29.69 -1.55 13.35
N MET A 394 -28.85 -2.28 14.07
CA MET A 394 -29.20 -3.50 14.79
C MET A 394 -29.02 -3.34 16.30
N SER A 395 -29.92 -3.95 17.07
CA SER A 395 -29.93 -4.01 18.53
C SER A 395 -29.90 -5.47 19.01
N HIS A 396 -29.23 -5.73 20.14
CA HIS A 396 -29.29 -7.02 20.84
C HIS A 396 -30.23 -6.91 22.04
N SER A 397 -31.27 -7.75 22.08
CA SER A 397 -32.19 -7.81 23.23
C SER A 397 -31.45 -8.09 24.55
N SER A 398 -31.66 -7.21 25.55
CA SER A 398 -31.03 -7.25 26.87
C SER A 398 -31.65 -8.27 27.83
N SER A 399 -32.10 -9.42 27.30
CA SER A 399 -32.65 -10.52 28.09
C SER A 399 -31.65 -11.03 29.12
N LYS A 400 -32.07 -11.08 30.39
CA LYS A 400 -31.31 -11.74 31.48
C LYS A 400 -31.37 -13.27 31.39
N LEU A 401 -32.26 -13.84 30.58
CA LEU A 401 -32.32 -15.27 30.28
C LEU A 401 -31.42 -15.57 29.08
N SER A 402 -30.47 -16.49 29.28
CA SER A 402 -29.31 -16.75 28.40
C SER A 402 -29.62 -17.47 27.08
N ILE A 403 -30.87 -17.87 26.84
CA ILE A 403 -31.18 -18.95 25.88
C ILE A 403 -31.34 -18.45 24.43
N ILE A 404 -31.88 -17.24 24.20
CA ILE A 404 -31.90 -16.61 22.86
C ILE A 404 -31.67 -15.10 22.97
N ARG A 405 -30.55 -14.59 22.44
CA ARG A 405 -30.39 -13.16 22.13
C ARG A 405 -31.04 -12.85 20.79
N SER A 406 -32.28 -12.40 20.80
CA SER A 406 -32.93 -11.90 19.57
C SER A 406 -32.25 -10.60 19.10
N THR A 407 -31.89 -10.55 17.82
CA THR A 407 -31.42 -9.35 17.13
C THR A 407 -32.61 -8.62 16.50
N LYS A 408 -32.75 -7.32 16.76
CA LYS A 408 -33.81 -6.49 16.18
C LYS A 408 -33.21 -5.40 15.29
N THR A 409 -33.66 -5.31 14.04
CA THR A 409 -33.41 -4.13 13.20
C THR A 409 -34.24 -2.97 13.73
N LEU A 410 -33.61 -1.84 14.04
CA LEU A 410 -34.30 -0.62 14.49
C LEU A 410 -34.78 0.23 13.31
N GLY A 411 -34.00 0.25 12.23
CA GLY A 411 -34.31 0.92 10.98
C GLY A 411 -33.18 0.79 9.97
N SER A 412 -33.39 1.24 8.75
CA SER A 412 -32.35 1.26 7.71
C SER A 412 -32.36 2.54 6.87
N VAL A 413 -31.28 2.76 6.12
CA VAL A 413 -31.12 3.88 5.19
C VAL A 413 -30.18 3.50 4.04
N SER A 414 -30.45 4.04 2.85
CA SER A 414 -29.52 3.99 1.71
C SER A 414 -28.64 5.23 1.66
N PHE A 415 -27.39 5.05 1.25
CA PHE A 415 -26.47 6.11 0.85
C PHE A 415 -26.08 5.90 -0.61
N SER A 416 -26.45 6.83 -1.50
CA SER A 416 -26.07 6.79 -2.91
C SER A 416 -24.58 7.02 -3.09
N ILE A 417 -23.88 6.05 -3.66
CA ILE A 417 -22.47 6.19 -4.04
C ILE A 417 -22.36 7.12 -5.27
N LYS A 418 -23.33 7.01 -6.18
CA LYS A 418 -23.32 7.67 -7.48
C LYS A 418 -23.25 9.19 -7.39
N GLU A 419 -23.98 9.79 -6.44
CA GLU A 419 -24.03 11.25 -6.18
C GLU A 419 -22.66 11.93 -6.03
N TYR A 420 -21.64 11.19 -5.59
CA TYR A 420 -20.32 11.72 -5.26
C TYR A 420 -19.26 11.43 -6.34
N LEU A 421 -19.55 10.48 -7.25
CA LEU A 421 -18.57 9.85 -8.13
C LEU A 421 -18.95 9.83 -9.63
N ASP A 422 -20.18 10.18 -10.01
CA ASP A 422 -20.63 10.31 -11.40
C ASP A 422 -21.47 11.60 -11.61
N PRO A 423 -20.85 12.76 -11.90
CA PRO A 423 -19.41 13.00 -11.95
C PRO A 423 -18.75 13.05 -10.57
N VAL A 424 -17.42 12.90 -10.52
CA VAL A 424 -16.67 12.99 -9.26
C VAL A 424 -16.72 14.42 -8.72
N SER A 425 -17.40 14.60 -7.59
CA SER A 425 -17.67 15.91 -6.99
C SER A 425 -17.03 16.10 -5.61
N LYS A 426 -16.86 15.02 -4.82
CA LYS A 426 -16.23 15.07 -3.50
C LYS A 426 -15.75 13.69 -3.04
N LEU A 427 -14.54 13.60 -2.48
CA LEU A 427 -13.92 12.31 -2.09
C LEU A 427 -14.00 12.02 -0.57
N TYR A 428 -14.73 12.85 0.18
CA TYR A 428 -15.09 12.62 1.59
C TYR A 428 -16.43 13.28 1.95
N VAL A 429 -17.23 12.57 2.74
CA VAL A 429 -18.52 13.05 3.27
C VAL A 429 -18.74 12.52 4.69
N GLU A 430 -19.24 13.37 5.57
CA GLU A 430 -19.74 12.95 6.87
C GLU A 430 -21.05 13.68 7.16
N LYS A 431 -22.13 12.93 7.36
CA LYS A 431 -23.48 13.47 7.59
C LYS A 431 -24.30 12.59 8.52
N TRP A 432 -25.31 13.19 9.15
CA TRP A 432 -26.38 12.43 9.80
C TRP A 432 -27.35 11.94 8.73
N LEU A 433 -27.64 10.64 8.73
CA LEU A 433 -28.66 10.01 7.91
C LEU A 433 -29.88 9.70 8.77
N GLU A 434 -31.07 9.89 8.21
CA GLU A 434 -32.33 9.52 8.86
C GLU A 434 -32.66 8.05 8.56
N LEU A 435 -32.94 7.25 9.60
CA LEU A 435 -33.29 5.84 9.46
C LEU A 435 -34.80 5.68 9.29
N VAL A 436 -35.22 4.98 8.23
CA VAL A 436 -36.59 4.50 8.07
C VAL A 436 -36.85 3.43 9.15
N PRO A 437 -37.84 3.61 10.06
CA PRO A 437 -38.08 2.66 11.14
C PRO A 437 -38.51 1.28 10.65
N SER A 438 -38.14 0.22 11.38
CA SER A 438 -38.72 -1.10 11.16
C SER A 438 -40.18 -1.17 11.65
N SER A 439 -40.97 -2.06 11.05
CA SER A 439 -42.40 -2.16 11.34
C SER A 439 -42.66 -2.47 12.82
N GLY A 440 -43.56 -1.70 13.44
CA GLY A 440 -43.87 -1.79 14.86
C GLY A 440 -42.91 -1.03 15.80
N ILE A 441 -42.02 -0.17 15.28
CA ILE A 441 -41.32 0.84 16.09
C ILE A 441 -41.97 2.21 15.84
N VAL A 442 -42.73 2.68 16.82
CA VAL A 442 -43.24 4.07 16.85
C VAL A 442 -42.32 4.88 17.75
N SER A 443 -41.71 5.93 17.20
CA SER A 443 -40.88 6.90 17.92
C SER A 443 -41.38 8.32 17.62
N SER A 444 -41.30 9.21 18.61
CA SER A 444 -41.69 10.63 18.46
C SER A 444 -40.66 11.45 17.66
N LYS A 445 -39.46 10.91 17.44
CA LYS A 445 -38.40 11.48 16.59
C LYS A 445 -37.72 10.37 15.78
N PRO A 446 -37.34 10.60 14.52
CA PRO A 446 -36.65 9.60 13.73
C PRO A 446 -35.22 9.37 14.26
N THR A 447 -34.77 8.11 14.25
CA THR A 447 -33.42 7.73 14.68
C THR A 447 -32.40 8.17 13.64
N LEU A 448 -31.33 8.85 14.07
CA LEU A 448 -30.31 9.41 13.19
C LEU A 448 -28.98 8.68 13.35
N LEU A 449 -28.32 8.37 12.24
CA LEU A 449 -27.02 7.68 12.18
C LEU A 449 -25.97 8.60 11.55
N ARG A 450 -24.91 8.98 12.28
CA ARG A 450 -23.78 9.76 11.74
C ARG A 450 -22.81 8.81 11.05
N VAL A 451 -22.67 8.97 9.74
CA VAL A 451 -21.79 8.13 8.89
C VAL A 451 -20.70 9.01 8.29
N GLY A 452 -19.44 8.59 8.46
CA GLY A 452 -18.28 9.14 7.74
C GLY A 452 -17.85 8.17 6.65
N ILE A 453 -17.67 8.68 5.42
CA ILE A 453 -17.28 7.90 4.24
C ILE A 453 -16.23 8.66 3.44
N SER A 454 -15.19 7.98 2.97
CA SER A 454 -14.22 8.51 2.00
C SER A 454 -14.05 7.55 0.82
N PHE A 455 -13.81 8.12 -0.35
CA PHE A 455 -13.67 7.42 -1.63
C PHE A 455 -12.33 7.78 -2.29
N THR A 456 -11.78 6.87 -3.10
CA THR A 456 -10.84 7.26 -4.16
C THR A 456 -11.59 7.76 -5.39
N ALA A 457 -10.92 8.51 -6.28
CA ALA A 457 -11.42 8.69 -7.64
C ALA A 457 -11.60 7.31 -8.33
N PRO A 458 -12.62 7.11 -9.18
CA PRO A 458 -12.84 5.85 -9.88
C PRO A 458 -11.70 5.48 -10.85
N VAL A 459 -11.15 4.26 -10.70
CA VAL A 459 -10.07 3.71 -11.54
C VAL A 459 -10.52 2.42 -12.24
N PRO A 460 -9.89 1.99 -13.34
CA PRO A 460 -10.22 0.71 -13.98
C PRO A 460 -10.15 -0.48 -13.01
N GLY A 461 -11.17 -1.34 -13.04
CA GLY A 461 -11.27 -2.54 -12.21
C GLY A 461 -10.68 -3.78 -12.89
N PRO A 462 -10.16 -4.76 -12.12
CA PRO A 462 -9.78 -6.05 -12.66
C PRO A 462 -11.01 -6.94 -12.90
N TYR A 463 -11.01 -7.66 -14.03
CA TYR A 463 -12.02 -8.65 -14.39
C TYR A 463 -11.76 -9.98 -13.65
N MET A 464 -12.80 -10.65 -13.18
CA MET A 464 -12.70 -11.95 -12.51
C MET A 464 -13.59 -13.00 -13.18
N LEU A 465 -12.99 -14.13 -13.57
CA LEU A 465 -13.65 -15.18 -14.34
C LEU A 465 -13.43 -16.57 -13.73
N GLU A 466 -14.45 -17.42 -13.74
CA GLU A 466 -14.41 -18.82 -13.26
C GLU A 466 -14.49 -19.81 -14.42
N MET A 467 -13.65 -20.86 -14.39
CA MET A 467 -13.65 -21.95 -15.37
C MET A 467 -14.34 -23.23 -14.83
N THR A 468 -15.63 -23.36 -15.11
CA THR A 468 -16.41 -24.55 -14.74
C THR A 468 -16.30 -25.62 -15.84
N HIS A 469 -16.08 -26.89 -15.48
CA HIS A 469 -15.98 -27.97 -16.46
C HIS A 469 -17.30 -28.74 -16.53
N SER A 470 -17.88 -28.89 -17.72
CA SER A 470 -19.10 -29.67 -17.89
C SER A 470 -18.86 -31.12 -17.47
N ARG A 471 -19.66 -31.62 -16.52
CA ARG A 471 -19.65 -33.05 -16.22
C ARG A 471 -20.42 -33.76 -17.35
N PRO A 472 -19.95 -34.92 -17.84
CA PRO A 472 -20.82 -35.77 -18.64
C PRO A 472 -22.06 -36.12 -17.79
N PHE A 473 -23.25 -35.98 -18.37
CA PHE A 473 -24.49 -36.28 -17.68
C PHE A 473 -24.53 -37.76 -17.29
N SER A 474 -24.60 -38.05 -15.99
CA SER A 474 -25.00 -39.36 -15.52
C SER A 474 -26.53 -39.45 -15.58
N GLN A 475 -27.07 -39.76 -16.75
CA GLN A 475 -28.42 -40.31 -16.83
C GLN A 475 -28.37 -41.73 -16.28
N ASN A 476 -29.05 -41.98 -15.16
CA ASN A 476 -29.07 -43.30 -14.54
C ASN A 476 -30.47 -43.64 -14.02
N THR A 477 -31.40 -43.85 -14.96
CA THR A 477 -32.69 -44.52 -14.74
C THR A 477 -33.07 -45.34 -15.98
N CYS A 478 -33.52 -46.57 -15.74
CA CYS A 478 -34.15 -47.51 -16.69
C CYS A 478 -33.23 -48.20 -17.72
N PHE A 479 -33.06 -49.50 -17.47
CA PHE A 479 -32.42 -50.54 -18.27
C PHE A 479 -32.79 -50.54 -19.77
N PHE A 480 -31.80 -50.66 -20.65
CA PHE A 480 -31.78 -51.58 -21.81
C PHE A 480 -30.34 -51.73 -22.35
N ASN A 481 -29.94 -52.95 -22.77
CA ASN A 481 -28.60 -53.23 -23.32
C ASN A 481 -28.56 -53.03 -24.85
N LEU A 482 -27.82 -52.04 -25.33
CA LEU A 482 -27.41 -51.87 -26.74
C LEU A 482 -25.96 -51.29 -26.80
N PRO A 483 -25.25 -51.38 -27.94
CA PRO A 483 -23.79 -51.57 -27.91
C PRO A 483 -22.93 -50.32 -27.66
N ALA A 484 -21.65 -50.59 -27.38
CA ALA A 484 -20.62 -49.61 -27.09
C ALA A 484 -20.57 -48.42 -28.06
N ARG A 485 -20.60 -47.21 -27.49
CA ARG A 485 -20.28 -45.93 -28.15
C ARG A 485 -19.23 -45.17 -27.33
N PRO A 486 -18.47 -44.25 -27.95
CA PRO A 486 -17.01 -44.22 -27.72
C PRO A 486 -16.55 -43.52 -26.45
N GLN A 487 -15.39 -43.96 -25.95
CA GLN A 487 -14.53 -43.21 -25.03
C GLN A 487 -14.04 -41.91 -25.72
N GLY A 488 -14.85 -40.85 -25.70
CA GLY A 488 -14.54 -39.65 -26.49
C GLY A 488 -15.38 -38.40 -26.24
N ALA A 489 -16.25 -38.39 -25.21
CA ALA A 489 -17.05 -37.21 -24.86
C ALA A 489 -16.20 -36.12 -24.18
N LYS A 490 -15.38 -35.42 -24.97
CA LYS A 490 -14.50 -34.33 -24.51
C LYS A 490 -15.34 -33.16 -24.00
N GLY A 491 -15.38 -32.99 -22.68
CA GLY A 491 -16.16 -31.92 -22.02
C GLY A 491 -15.71 -30.51 -22.43
N TRP A 492 -16.67 -29.59 -22.40
CA TRP A 492 -16.39 -28.15 -22.52
C TRP A 492 -16.03 -27.59 -21.14
N THR A 493 -15.14 -26.61 -21.12
CA THR A 493 -14.87 -25.79 -19.93
C THR A 493 -15.51 -24.42 -20.19
N HIS A 494 -16.64 -24.17 -19.54
CA HIS A 494 -17.37 -22.91 -19.63
C HIS A 494 -16.65 -21.87 -18.76
N VAL A 495 -16.42 -20.70 -19.35
CA VAL A 495 -15.79 -19.56 -18.68
C VAL A 495 -16.90 -18.56 -18.39
N SER A 496 -17.17 -18.31 -17.12
CA SER A 496 -18.19 -17.36 -16.67
C SER A 496 -17.51 -16.13 -16.08
N ASP A 497 -18.12 -14.96 -16.26
CA ASP A 497 -17.75 -13.77 -15.50
C ASP A 497 -18.31 -13.82 -14.06
N GLU A 498 -17.90 -12.85 -13.26
CA GLU A 498 -18.38 -12.57 -11.91
C GLU A 498 -19.91 -12.43 -11.72
N THR A 499 -20.70 -12.30 -12.79
CA THR A 499 -22.18 -12.31 -12.74
C THR A 499 -22.78 -13.71 -12.94
N GLY A 500 -21.95 -14.72 -13.24
CA GLY A 500 -22.38 -16.05 -13.68
C GLY A 500 -22.69 -16.13 -15.19
N SER A 501 -22.52 -15.03 -15.94
CA SER A 501 -22.79 -14.98 -17.38
C SER A 501 -21.66 -15.66 -18.16
N THR A 502 -21.98 -16.62 -19.03
CA THR A 502 -20.97 -17.33 -19.84
C THR A 502 -20.30 -16.38 -20.82
N PHE A 503 -19.02 -16.11 -20.61
CA PHE A 503 -18.18 -15.28 -21.48
C PHE A 503 -17.75 -16.04 -22.74
N THR A 504 -17.24 -17.27 -22.58
CA THR A 504 -16.89 -18.20 -23.67
C THR A 504 -16.90 -19.65 -23.16
N SER A 505 -16.62 -20.64 -24.01
CA SER A 505 -16.35 -22.02 -23.59
C SER A 505 -15.17 -22.58 -24.37
N LEU A 506 -14.26 -23.27 -23.68
CA LEU A 506 -13.06 -23.88 -24.27
C LEU A 506 -13.16 -25.40 -24.35
N GLN A 507 -12.64 -26.00 -25.42
CA GLN A 507 -12.50 -27.44 -25.59
C GLN A 507 -11.11 -27.78 -26.14
N MET A 508 -10.43 -28.72 -25.50
CA MET A 508 -9.18 -29.29 -26.01
C MET A 508 -9.50 -30.39 -27.04
N ARG A 509 -9.03 -30.27 -28.27
CA ARG A 509 -9.18 -31.29 -29.33
C ARG A 509 -7.82 -31.80 -29.80
N ASP A 510 -7.86 -32.80 -30.68
CA ASP A 510 -6.66 -33.34 -31.34
C ASP A 510 -6.67 -32.88 -32.79
N LEU A 511 -5.53 -32.45 -33.33
CA LEU A 511 -5.37 -32.19 -34.75
C LEU A 511 -5.60 -33.50 -35.53
N LYS A 512 -6.28 -33.38 -36.67
CA LYS A 512 -6.54 -34.50 -37.58
C LYS A 512 -5.27 -34.83 -38.37
N ASN A 513 -4.39 -35.66 -37.81
CA ASN A 513 -3.12 -36.05 -38.43
C ASN A 513 -3.29 -36.57 -39.88
N THR A 514 -2.80 -35.81 -40.86
CA THR A 514 -2.41 -36.33 -42.17
C THR A 514 -1.11 -37.12 -42.04
N LYS A 515 -1.23 -38.42 -41.72
CA LYS A 515 -0.16 -39.45 -41.79
C LYS A 515 1.23 -39.07 -41.25
N ASN A 516 1.51 -39.37 -39.97
CA ASN A 516 2.64 -40.22 -39.56
C ASN A 516 2.72 -40.40 -38.02
N THR A 517 3.68 -41.20 -37.56
CA THR A 517 3.81 -41.79 -36.22
C THR A 517 4.36 -40.83 -35.16
N GLY A 518 3.69 -39.71 -34.93
CA GLY A 518 3.86 -38.84 -33.76
C GLY A 518 2.59 -38.78 -32.91
N SER A 519 2.71 -38.36 -31.64
CA SER A 519 1.51 -38.04 -30.84
C SER A 519 0.75 -36.89 -31.51
N PRO A 520 -0.57 -37.00 -31.75
CA PRO A 520 -1.30 -35.97 -32.47
C PRO A 520 -1.29 -34.65 -31.70
N GLY A 521 -1.02 -33.57 -32.44
CA GLY A 521 -1.06 -32.20 -31.94
C GLY A 521 -2.41 -31.85 -31.30
N LYS A 522 -2.45 -30.75 -30.56
CA LYS A 522 -3.64 -30.28 -29.83
C LYS A 522 -4.06 -28.91 -30.32
N GLU A 523 -5.36 -28.67 -30.33
CA GLU A 523 -5.95 -27.34 -30.53
C GLU A 523 -6.86 -27.02 -29.33
N VAL A 524 -6.89 -25.74 -28.94
CA VAL A 524 -7.92 -25.19 -28.06
C VAL A 524 -8.94 -24.50 -28.94
N VAL A 525 -10.18 -24.98 -28.91
CA VAL A 525 -11.30 -24.39 -29.65
C VAL A 525 -12.20 -23.62 -28.70
N GLY A 526 -12.50 -22.38 -29.05
CA GLY A 526 -13.46 -21.52 -28.37
C GLY A 526 -14.84 -21.59 -29.01
N LEU A 527 -15.89 -21.59 -28.18
CA LEU A 527 -17.27 -21.34 -28.58
C LEU A 527 -17.60 -19.85 -28.38
N MET A 528 -18.03 -19.19 -29.43
CA MET A 528 -18.42 -17.77 -29.43
C MET A 528 -19.89 -17.57 -29.08
N LYS A 529 -20.27 -16.32 -28.74
CA LYS A 529 -21.67 -15.95 -28.45
C LYS A 529 -22.61 -16.16 -29.65
N SER A 530 -22.09 -16.22 -30.88
CA SER A 530 -22.82 -16.61 -32.10
C SER A 530 -23.15 -18.11 -32.19
N GLY A 531 -22.59 -18.95 -31.32
CA GLY A 531 -22.66 -20.41 -31.41
C GLY A 531 -21.61 -21.03 -32.35
N GLU A 532 -20.82 -20.21 -33.04
CA GLU A 532 -19.73 -20.67 -33.90
C GLU A 532 -18.50 -21.10 -33.08
N THR A 533 -17.73 -22.03 -33.63
CA THR A 533 -16.47 -22.48 -33.01
C THR A 533 -15.26 -22.00 -33.79
N CYS A 534 -14.34 -21.31 -33.11
CA CYS A 534 -13.07 -20.83 -33.66
C CYS A 534 -11.88 -21.49 -32.94
N THR A 535 -10.76 -21.64 -33.63
CA THR A 535 -9.52 -22.09 -32.98
C THR A 535 -8.87 -20.92 -32.26
N LEU A 536 -8.59 -21.10 -30.97
CA LEU A 536 -8.01 -20.07 -30.10
C LEU A 536 -6.54 -20.34 -29.76
N ALA A 537 -6.09 -21.59 -29.85
CA ALA A 537 -4.68 -21.96 -29.74
C ALA A 537 -4.35 -23.26 -30.48
N VAL A 538 -3.11 -23.40 -30.96
CA VAL A 538 -2.60 -24.61 -31.64
C VAL A 538 -1.24 -24.98 -31.05
N SER A 539 -1.04 -26.24 -30.68
CA SER A 539 0.24 -26.73 -30.16
C SER A 539 1.31 -26.79 -31.24
N MET A 540 2.47 -26.22 -30.94
CA MET A 540 3.70 -26.30 -31.73
C MET A 540 4.72 -27.19 -30.99
N GLU A 541 5.88 -27.47 -31.60
CA GLU A 541 6.88 -28.38 -31.02
C GLU A 541 7.35 -27.96 -29.62
N ASN A 542 7.58 -26.65 -29.41
CA ASN A 542 8.10 -26.07 -28.17
C ASN A 542 7.10 -25.18 -27.41
N GLY A 543 5.81 -25.19 -27.78
CA GLY A 543 4.82 -24.27 -27.20
C GLY A 543 3.45 -24.30 -27.87
N TRP A 544 2.78 -23.16 -27.90
CA TRP A 544 1.46 -22.94 -28.48
C TRP A 544 1.42 -21.59 -29.21
N SER A 545 0.87 -21.57 -30.42
CA SER A 545 0.29 -20.35 -30.98
C SER A 545 -1.05 -20.06 -30.30
N ILE A 546 -1.36 -18.79 -30.07
CA ILE A 546 -2.59 -18.30 -29.45
C ILE A 546 -3.13 -17.14 -30.29
N MET A 547 -4.41 -17.21 -30.63
CA MET A 547 -5.15 -16.22 -31.43
C MET A 547 -4.45 -15.91 -32.77
N ASP A 548 -4.49 -16.86 -33.71
CA ASP A 548 -3.99 -16.68 -35.09
C ASP A 548 -2.55 -16.11 -35.17
N ASP A 549 -1.62 -16.74 -34.44
CA ASP A 549 -0.21 -16.37 -34.30
C ASP A 549 0.08 -14.97 -33.69
N LEU A 550 -0.94 -14.26 -33.16
CA LEU A 550 -0.74 -12.99 -32.44
C LEU A 550 0.11 -13.15 -31.17
N TRP A 551 0.07 -14.32 -30.53
CA TRP A 551 0.91 -14.63 -29.37
C TRP A 551 1.47 -16.04 -29.43
N LEU A 552 2.72 -16.19 -28.99
CA LEU A 552 3.40 -17.48 -28.81
C LEU A 552 3.58 -17.73 -27.31
N PHE A 553 2.98 -18.81 -26.80
CA PHE A 553 3.14 -19.28 -25.42
C PHE A 553 4.08 -20.49 -25.37
N HIS A 554 5.26 -20.33 -24.80
CA HIS A 554 6.32 -21.32 -24.86
C HIS A 554 7.04 -21.51 -23.52
N LEU A 555 7.84 -22.57 -23.42
CA LEU A 555 8.82 -22.71 -22.33
C LEU A 555 9.95 -21.66 -22.50
N PRO A 556 10.66 -21.28 -21.42
CA PRO A 556 11.72 -20.28 -21.48
C PRO A 556 12.83 -20.65 -22.47
N ASN A 557 13.28 -19.69 -23.28
CA ASN A 557 14.54 -19.84 -24.01
C ASN A 557 15.72 -19.47 -23.09
N ASN A 558 16.74 -20.35 -23.04
CA ASN A 558 17.72 -20.52 -21.95
C ASN A 558 18.70 -19.34 -21.64
N SER A 559 18.40 -18.13 -22.07
CA SER A 559 19.26 -16.93 -21.96
C SER A 559 19.33 -16.30 -20.56
N ARG A 560 18.31 -16.48 -19.70
CA ARG A 560 18.33 -16.07 -18.28
C ARG A 560 17.48 -16.99 -17.40
N ASN A 561 18.04 -17.43 -16.28
CA ASN A 561 17.35 -18.18 -15.25
C ASN A 561 16.53 -17.25 -14.32
N ASP A 562 15.56 -16.50 -14.87
CA ASP A 562 14.77 -15.54 -14.09
C ASP A 562 13.70 -16.21 -13.19
N GLY A 563 13.58 -17.54 -13.17
CA GLY A 563 12.60 -18.26 -12.32
C GLY A 563 11.13 -18.21 -12.77
N HIS A 564 10.88 -17.90 -14.05
CA HIS A 564 9.57 -18.02 -14.69
C HIS A 564 9.38 -19.44 -15.26
N LEU A 565 8.14 -19.92 -15.31
CA LEU A 565 7.79 -21.24 -15.85
C LEU A 565 7.50 -21.22 -17.36
N PHE A 566 7.00 -20.09 -17.86
CA PHE A 566 6.61 -19.92 -19.26
C PHE A 566 6.79 -18.46 -19.70
N GLU A 567 6.87 -18.25 -21.02
CA GLU A 567 6.84 -16.95 -21.66
C GLU A 567 5.65 -16.86 -22.63
N LEU A 568 5.03 -15.68 -22.71
CA LEU A 568 4.05 -15.29 -23.72
C LEU A 568 4.65 -14.09 -24.48
N THR A 569 5.00 -14.30 -25.75
CA THR A 569 5.62 -13.30 -26.62
C THR A 569 4.67 -12.89 -27.75
N GLY A 570 4.71 -11.62 -28.15
CA GLY A 570 3.79 -11.03 -29.13
C GLY A 570 3.91 -9.50 -29.17
N PRO A 571 2.80 -8.74 -29.26
CA PRO A 571 2.77 -7.29 -29.12
C PRO A 571 3.33 -6.77 -27.77
N LYS A 572 3.37 -7.62 -26.75
CA LYS A 572 4.03 -7.39 -25.45
C LYS A 572 4.88 -8.60 -25.09
N MET A 573 5.74 -8.46 -24.08
CA MET A 573 6.44 -9.58 -23.46
C MET A 573 5.90 -9.80 -22.04
N VAL A 574 5.37 -10.99 -21.79
CA VAL A 574 4.77 -11.38 -20.51
C VAL A 574 5.39 -12.70 -20.05
N LYS A 575 5.97 -12.73 -18.85
CA LYS A 575 6.49 -13.96 -18.23
C LYS A 575 5.52 -14.45 -17.15
N ILE A 576 5.40 -15.77 -17.02
CA ILE A 576 4.47 -16.43 -16.10
C ILE A 576 5.27 -17.06 -14.97
N PHE A 577 5.14 -16.50 -13.76
CA PHE A 577 5.85 -16.93 -12.56
C PHE A 577 4.98 -17.81 -11.66
N SER A 578 5.62 -18.75 -10.95
CA SER A 578 4.94 -19.56 -9.94
C SER A 578 4.67 -18.77 -8.65
N GLY A 579 3.53 -19.03 -8.01
CA GLY A 579 3.06 -18.34 -6.81
C GLY A 579 2.48 -16.96 -7.07
N ARG A 580 1.98 -16.36 -6.00
CA ARG A 580 1.52 -14.96 -5.98
C ARG A 580 2.72 -14.01 -5.91
N LYS A 581 2.81 -13.07 -6.85
CA LYS A 581 3.92 -12.10 -6.98
C LYS A 581 3.43 -10.65 -7.11
N LEU A 582 4.30 -9.69 -6.78
CA LEU A 582 4.06 -8.25 -6.89
C LEU A 582 2.76 -7.85 -6.16
N ASP A 583 1.87 -7.12 -6.83
CA ASP A 583 0.56 -6.65 -6.32
C ASP A 583 -0.37 -7.76 -5.79
N TYR A 584 -0.07 -9.04 -6.05
CA TYR A 584 -0.83 -10.20 -5.56
C TYR A 584 -0.22 -10.88 -4.32
N GLU A 585 0.95 -10.45 -3.85
CA GLU A 585 1.63 -11.03 -2.67
C GLU A 585 0.76 -10.94 -1.40
N PRO A 586 0.73 -11.99 -0.54
CA PRO A 586 0.03 -11.93 0.73
C PRO A 586 0.58 -10.82 1.64
N ARG A 587 -0.25 -9.85 2.03
CA ARG A 587 0.16 -8.69 2.84
C ARG A 587 0.60 -9.02 4.28
N HIS A 588 0.51 -10.29 4.70
CA HIS A 588 0.91 -10.80 6.00
C HIS A 588 1.52 -12.19 5.86
N HIS A 589 2.51 -12.52 6.69
CA HIS A 589 3.12 -13.87 6.81
C HIS A 589 2.19 -14.89 7.51
N GLY A 590 0.89 -14.85 7.23
CA GLY A 590 -0.03 -15.92 7.60
C GLY A 590 0.20 -17.16 6.74
N GLN A 591 -0.11 -18.35 7.29
CA GLN A 591 0.15 -19.67 6.69
C GLN A 591 0.12 -19.67 5.15
N HIS A 592 1.28 -19.93 4.54
CA HIS A 592 1.40 -20.04 3.09
C HIS A 592 0.61 -21.26 2.59
N GLY A 593 -0.64 -21.02 2.17
CA GLY A 593 -1.38 -21.96 1.34
C GLY A 593 -0.60 -22.23 0.06
N ASN A 594 -0.62 -23.49 -0.41
CA ASN A 594 0.28 -23.99 -1.46
C ASN A 594 0.33 -23.07 -2.70
N GLU A 595 1.43 -22.31 -2.82
CA GLU A 595 1.66 -21.32 -3.88
C GLU A 595 1.76 -21.94 -5.29
N MET A 596 2.09 -23.24 -5.42
CA MET A 596 2.20 -23.94 -6.71
C MET A 596 0.88 -23.98 -7.51
N ASN A 597 -0.26 -23.63 -6.88
CA ASN A 597 -1.56 -23.54 -7.53
C ASN A 597 -1.79 -22.17 -8.20
N PHE A 598 -0.97 -21.17 -7.88
CA PHE A 598 -1.06 -19.82 -8.43
C PHE A 598 0.02 -19.60 -9.50
N LEU A 599 -0.36 -18.94 -10.59
CA LEU A 599 0.56 -18.38 -11.58
C LEU A 599 0.33 -16.88 -11.69
N THR A 600 1.37 -16.07 -11.56
CA THR A 600 1.31 -14.62 -11.78
C THR A 600 1.89 -14.28 -13.15
N ALA A 601 1.07 -13.70 -14.03
CA ALA A 601 1.52 -13.17 -15.32
C ALA A 601 2.01 -11.73 -15.17
N VAL A 602 3.24 -11.48 -15.60
CA VAL A 602 3.97 -10.21 -15.40
C VAL A 602 4.45 -9.66 -16.74
N GLU A 603 4.00 -8.45 -17.09
CA GLU A 603 4.54 -7.67 -18.21
C GLU A 603 5.84 -6.98 -17.81
N PHE A 604 6.79 -6.90 -18.74
CA PHE A 604 7.97 -6.05 -18.63
C PHE A 604 7.96 -5.03 -19.76
N SER A 605 8.14 -3.76 -19.41
CA SER A 605 8.08 -2.61 -20.31
C SER A 605 9.19 -1.60 -19.96
N LYS A 606 9.31 -0.53 -20.74
CA LYS A 606 10.16 0.62 -20.38
C LYS A 606 9.64 1.34 -19.13
N GLU A 607 8.33 1.28 -18.93
CA GLU A 607 7.61 1.94 -17.85
C GLU A 607 7.68 1.14 -16.54
N ASP A 608 7.80 -0.18 -16.63
CA ASP A 608 7.79 -1.17 -15.53
C ASP A 608 8.93 -2.22 -15.70
N PRO A 609 10.22 -1.82 -15.72
CA PRO A 609 11.35 -2.72 -16.06
C PRO A 609 11.64 -3.80 -15.00
N TYR A 610 11.03 -3.69 -13.81
CA TYR A 610 11.08 -4.67 -12.71
C TYR A 610 9.85 -5.59 -12.66
N GLY A 611 8.90 -5.42 -13.59
CA GLY A 611 7.73 -6.26 -13.76
C GLY A 611 6.45 -5.66 -13.20
N LYS A 612 5.39 -5.74 -14.01
CA LYS A 612 4.01 -5.32 -13.70
C LYS A 612 3.09 -6.54 -13.74
N ALA A 613 2.58 -6.97 -12.59
CA ALA A 613 1.63 -8.08 -12.52
C ALA A 613 0.31 -7.71 -13.19
N LEU A 614 0.02 -8.34 -14.33
CA LEU A 614 -1.20 -8.17 -15.12
C LEU A 614 -2.32 -9.09 -14.64
N ALA A 615 -2.02 -10.37 -14.44
CA ALA A 615 -3.03 -11.37 -14.11
C ALA A 615 -2.56 -12.36 -13.05
N LEU A 616 -3.51 -12.89 -12.28
CA LEU A 616 -3.34 -14.02 -11.38
C LEU A 616 -4.23 -15.16 -11.85
N LEU A 617 -3.66 -16.35 -12.00
CA LEU A 617 -4.34 -17.58 -12.39
C LEU A 617 -4.31 -18.52 -11.18
N ASP A 618 -5.44 -18.78 -10.55
CA ASP A 618 -5.58 -19.84 -9.54
C ASP A 618 -6.06 -21.11 -10.25
N LEU A 619 -5.16 -22.07 -10.47
CA LEU A 619 -5.45 -23.31 -11.18
C LEU A 619 -6.30 -24.30 -10.35
N LYS A 620 -6.41 -24.08 -9.03
CA LYS A 620 -7.13 -24.94 -8.09
C LYS A 620 -8.58 -24.49 -7.88
N ALA A 621 -8.78 -23.19 -7.62
CA ALA A 621 -10.10 -22.57 -7.64
C ALA A 621 -10.62 -22.36 -9.07
N ARG A 622 -9.72 -22.40 -10.06
CA ARG A 622 -9.98 -22.17 -11.49
C ARG A 622 -10.46 -20.76 -11.79
N LEU A 623 -9.84 -19.79 -11.13
CA LEU A 623 -10.13 -18.37 -11.26
C LEU A 623 -9.04 -17.67 -12.06
N VAL A 624 -9.44 -16.81 -13.00
CA VAL A 624 -8.57 -15.89 -13.73
C VAL A 624 -8.93 -14.48 -13.32
N LYS A 625 -7.97 -13.74 -12.75
CA LYS A 625 -8.11 -12.33 -12.41
C LYS A 625 -7.16 -11.49 -13.25
N ALA A 626 -7.68 -10.70 -14.17
CA ALA A 626 -6.89 -9.88 -15.10
C ALA A 626 -7.14 -8.37 -14.85
N LYS A 627 -6.07 -7.57 -14.72
CA LYS A 627 -6.17 -6.11 -14.50
C LYS A 627 -6.48 -5.31 -15.77
N GLU A 628 -6.22 -5.88 -16.95
CA GLU A 628 -6.34 -5.18 -18.23
C GLU A 628 -7.15 -6.03 -19.21
N LYS A 629 -8.07 -5.38 -19.96
CA LYS A 629 -9.08 -6.04 -20.80
C LYS A 629 -8.48 -6.98 -21.85
N TRP A 630 -7.40 -6.55 -22.51
CA TRP A 630 -6.71 -7.35 -23.52
C TRP A 630 -6.12 -8.65 -22.96
N MET A 631 -5.77 -8.69 -21.66
CA MET A 631 -5.20 -9.87 -20.99
C MET A 631 -6.27 -10.87 -20.54
N VAL A 632 -7.57 -10.56 -20.69
CA VAL A 632 -8.67 -11.48 -20.33
C VAL A 632 -8.61 -12.75 -21.17
N LEU A 633 -8.75 -12.65 -22.50
CA LEU A 633 -8.79 -13.84 -23.36
C LEU A 633 -7.46 -14.63 -23.37
N PRO A 634 -6.28 -14.01 -23.50
CA PRO A 634 -5.00 -14.70 -23.31
C PRO A 634 -4.89 -15.34 -21.92
N GLY A 635 -5.24 -14.65 -20.83
CA GLY A 635 -5.20 -15.20 -19.47
C GLY A 635 -6.09 -16.42 -19.26
N ILE A 636 -7.27 -16.44 -19.90
CA ILE A 636 -8.17 -17.59 -19.94
C ILE A 636 -7.53 -18.76 -20.72
N ILE A 637 -7.00 -18.50 -21.92
CA ILE A 637 -6.36 -19.55 -22.74
C ILE A 637 -5.12 -20.12 -22.01
N LEU A 638 -4.30 -19.26 -21.41
CA LEU A 638 -3.13 -19.61 -20.60
C LEU A 638 -3.48 -20.49 -19.39
N ALA A 639 -4.46 -20.10 -18.58
CA ALA A 639 -4.87 -20.90 -17.43
C ALA A 639 -5.45 -22.26 -17.84
N PHE A 640 -6.12 -22.35 -18.99
CA PHE A 640 -6.62 -23.60 -19.55
C PHE A 640 -5.48 -24.52 -20.04
N ILE A 641 -4.52 -23.98 -20.80
CA ILE A 641 -3.35 -24.72 -21.30
C ILE A 641 -2.43 -25.15 -20.14
N ALA A 642 -2.11 -24.25 -19.20
CA ALA A 642 -1.31 -24.58 -18.02
C ALA A 642 -2.01 -25.66 -17.16
N SER A 643 -3.33 -25.58 -16.98
CA SER A 643 -4.12 -26.63 -16.31
C SER A 643 -4.14 -27.98 -17.05
N TYR A 644 -3.85 -28.01 -18.35
CA TYR A 644 -3.68 -29.24 -19.12
C TYR A 644 -2.25 -29.78 -18.99
N MET A 645 -1.23 -28.94 -19.17
CA MET A 645 0.19 -29.32 -19.03
C MET A 645 0.50 -29.84 -17.63
N MET A 646 0.07 -29.14 -16.57
CA MET A 646 0.26 -29.54 -15.17
C MET A 646 -0.35 -30.92 -14.84
N LYS A 647 -1.44 -31.32 -15.50
CA LYS A 647 -2.06 -32.65 -15.35
C LYS A 647 -1.36 -33.75 -16.16
N LYS A 648 -0.77 -33.39 -17.29
CA LYS A 648 -0.09 -34.32 -18.20
C LYS A 648 1.32 -34.65 -17.73
N GLU A 649 2.04 -33.66 -17.21
CA GLU A 649 3.50 -33.72 -17.01
C GLU A 649 3.93 -33.49 -15.56
N GLY A 650 3.02 -33.02 -14.69
CA GLY A 650 3.32 -32.65 -13.32
C GLY A 650 4.09 -31.33 -13.19
N TYR A 651 4.04 -30.73 -12.00
CA TYR A 651 4.72 -29.46 -11.72
C TYR A 651 6.25 -29.60 -11.84
N GLU A 652 6.82 -30.64 -11.21
CA GLU A 652 8.26 -30.93 -11.32
C GLU A 652 8.70 -31.32 -12.74
N GLY A 653 7.84 -31.98 -13.53
CA GLY A 653 8.16 -32.33 -14.93
C GLY A 653 8.21 -31.11 -15.86
N ILE A 654 7.40 -30.08 -15.59
CA ILE A 654 7.49 -28.79 -16.28
C ILE A 654 8.76 -28.03 -15.85
N ILE A 655 9.09 -28.05 -14.56
CA ILE A 655 10.33 -27.45 -14.05
C ILE A 655 11.57 -28.17 -14.62
N ALA A 656 11.57 -29.49 -14.69
CA ALA A 656 12.63 -30.28 -15.33
C ALA A 656 12.83 -29.83 -16.78
N LYS A 657 11.77 -29.84 -17.61
CA LYS A 657 11.84 -29.37 -19.00
C LYS A 657 12.32 -27.92 -19.16
N SER A 658 12.01 -27.03 -18.22
CA SER A 658 12.52 -25.65 -18.22
C SER A 658 14.02 -25.54 -17.88
N LYS A 659 14.65 -26.62 -17.41
CA LYS A 659 16.08 -26.73 -17.06
C LYS A 659 16.85 -27.64 -18.00
N ASP A 660 16.22 -28.69 -18.52
CA ASP A 660 16.82 -29.76 -19.35
C ASP A 660 17.18 -29.29 -20.78
N LEU A 661 16.82 -28.05 -21.15
CA LEU A 661 17.34 -27.38 -22.35
C LEU A 661 18.84 -26.98 -22.22
N LYS A 662 19.50 -27.32 -21.11
CA LYS A 662 20.96 -27.27 -20.99
C LYS A 662 21.60 -28.31 -21.92
N VAL A 663 22.25 -27.83 -22.98
CA VAL A 663 23.12 -28.66 -23.83
C VAL A 663 24.52 -28.05 -23.84
N ASN A 664 25.46 -28.82 -23.31
CA ASN A 664 26.91 -28.77 -23.52
C ASN A 664 27.60 -27.38 -23.50
N ASP A 665 28.09 -27.02 -22.32
CA ASP A 665 29.52 -26.72 -22.16
C ASP A 665 30.06 -27.60 -21.02
N GLU A 666 31.27 -28.14 -21.19
CA GLU A 666 31.99 -28.88 -20.15
C GLU A 666 32.95 -27.94 -19.41
N LEU A 667 33.37 -28.34 -18.19
CA LEU A 667 34.21 -27.60 -17.25
C LEU A 667 33.47 -26.42 -16.55
N GLU A 668 33.58 -26.22 -15.23
CA GLU A 668 34.43 -26.87 -14.24
C GLU A 668 33.68 -27.04 -12.90
N GLU A 669 33.78 -28.21 -12.27
CA GLU A 669 33.40 -28.39 -10.86
C GLU A 669 34.56 -27.98 -9.94
N LYS A 670 34.28 -27.21 -8.87
CA LYS A 670 34.85 -27.51 -7.54
C LYS A 670 34.23 -26.77 -6.36
N GLN A 671 34.34 -27.46 -5.22
CA GLN A 671 34.23 -26.98 -3.84
C GLN A 671 32.86 -26.49 -3.34
N SER A 672 32.04 -27.47 -2.94
CA SER A 672 31.12 -27.34 -1.81
C SER A 672 31.24 -28.56 -0.87
N GLU A 673 32.14 -28.47 0.10
CA GLU A 673 32.37 -29.41 1.22
C GLU A 673 32.84 -28.55 2.42
N GLU A 674 32.42 -28.78 3.67
CA GLU A 674 31.46 -29.77 4.21
C GLU A 674 30.92 -29.29 5.60
N LEU A 675 30.11 -30.14 6.27
CA LEU A 675 29.75 -30.17 7.70
C LEU A 675 28.42 -29.53 8.19
N ASN A 676 27.33 -30.27 7.94
CA ASN A 676 26.54 -30.95 8.99
C ASN A 676 26.11 -30.17 10.26
N GLY A 677 24.97 -29.49 10.13
CA GLY A 677 23.70 -29.77 10.85
C GLY A 677 23.66 -30.35 12.28
N MET A 678 22.72 -29.83 13.06
CA MET A 678 22.06 -30.55 14.16
C MET A 678 20.59 -30.14 14.27
N GLU A 679 19.68 -31.11 14.31
CA GLU A 679 18.23 -30.87 14.52
C GLU A 679 17.90 -30.61 15.99
N LEU A 680 16.87 -29.79 16.23
CA LEU A 680 15.98 -29.97 17.40
C LEU A 680 14.52 -29.80 16.96
N SER A 681 13.68 -30.72 17.45
CA SER A 681 12.29 -30.86 17.04
C SER A 681 11.31 -30.10 17.96
N TYR A 682 10.11 -29.84 17.46
CA TYR A 682 8.98 -29.45 18.31
C TYR A 682 7.71 -30.19 17.87
N ASN A 683 7.12 -30.96 18.78
CA ASN A 683 5.98 -31.82 18.48
C ASN A 683 4.66 -31.05 18.41
N ALA A 684 3.90 -31.26 17.33
CA ALA A 684 2.50 -30.86 17.21
C ALA A 684 1.67 -32.08 16.76
N SER A 685 1.03 -32.75 17.71
CA SER A 685 0.26 -33.99 17.48
C SER A 685 -1.06 -33.73 16.75
N ARG A 686 -1.26 -34.39 15.60
CA ARG A 686 -2.55 -34.47 14.89
C ARG A 686 -3.38 -35.67 15.35
N VAL A 687 -4.72 -35.53 15.30
CA VAL A 687 -5.71 -36.40 14.62
C VAL A 687 -6.83 -35.42 14.19
N ASP A 688 -7.25 -35.24 12.92
CA ASP A 688 -7.96 -36.14 11.96
C ASP A 688 -9.37 -36.57 12.45
N GLU A 689 -10.42 -36.71 11.61
CA GLU A 689 -10.62 -36.35 10.19
C GLU A 689 -12.13 -36.14 9.87
N GLY A 690 -12.46 -35.50 8.74
CA GLY A 690 -13.75 -35.67 8.03
C GLY A 690 -14.97 -34.83 8.49
N VAL A 691 -16.12 -34.84 7.78
CA VAL A 691 -16.51 -35.52 6.52
C VAL A 691 -17.50 -34.63 5.70
N THR A 692 -17.44 -34.74 4.36
CA THR A 692 -18.38 -34.31 3.28
C THR A 692 -19.23 -33.02 3.32
N LYS A 693 -19.29 -32.39 2.13
CA LYS A 693 -20.17 -31.27 1.73
C LYS A 693 -21.29 -31.78 0.80
N LYS A 694 -22.57 -31.50 1.10
CA LYS A 694 -23.71 -31.25 0.17
C LYS A 694 -24.97 -30.89 0.98
N ILE A 695 -25.63 -29.75 0.73
CA ILE A 695 -26.68 -29.53 -0.30
C ILE A 695 -27.80 -30.58 -0.21
N GLY A 696 -28.98 -30.16 0.25
CA GLY A 696 -30.20 -30.97 0.30
C GLY A 696 -31.21 -30.59 -0.78
N ALA A 697 -32.12 -31.51 -1.09
CA ALA A 697 -33.34 -31.26 -1.88
C ALA A 697 -34.46 -32.24 -1.50
N SER A 698 -35.63 -31.68 -1.19
CA SER A 698 -37.00 -32.22 -1.32
C SER A 698 -37.37 -33.68 -0.94
N SER A 699 -38.25 -33.76 0.09
CA SER A 699 -39.54 -34.50 0.13
C SER A 699 -39.65 -36.02 -0.07
N GLY A 700 -40.20 -36.69 0.96
CA GLY A 700 -40.89 -38.00 0.89
C GLY A 700 -40.00 -39.25 1.07
N GLY A 701 -40.43 -40.32 1.75
CA GLY A 701 -41.63 -40.52 2.57
C GLY A 701 -41.75 -41.98 3.06
N CYS A 702 -42.40 -42.18 4.23
CA CYS A 702 -42.92 -43.42 4.85
C CYS A 702 -42.04 -44.71 4.98
N GLY A 703 -42.15 -45.35 6.16
CA GLY A 703 -41.82 -46.77 6.43
C GLY A 703 -40.39 -47.04 6.91
N SER A 704 -40.02 -47.72 8.01
CA SER A 704 -40.64 -48.65 9.00
C SER A 704 -40.05 -50.07 8.92
N GLY A 705 -39.49 -50.56 10.03
CA GLY A 705 -38.93 -51.91 10.17
C GLY A 705 -37.39 -51.94 10.27
N CYS A 706 -36.67 -52.74 11.06
CA CYS A 706 -36.84 -53.47 12.35
C CYS A 706 -35.97 -54.75 12.31
N GLY A 707 -35.31 -55.08 13.42
CA GLY A 707 -34.32 -56.18 13.51
C GLY A 707 -32.92 -55.78 12.99
N GLY A 708 -31.79 -56.21 13.55
CA GLY A 708 -31.52 -57.19 14.62
C GLY A 708 -30.28 -58.04 14.23
N GLY A 709 -29.40 -58.50 15.11
CA GLY A 709 -29.33 -58.33 16.56
C GLY A 709 -28.51 -59.44 17.25
N CYS A 710 -27.18 -59.32 17.28
CA CYS A 710 -26.17 -60.07 18.06
C CYS A 710 -24.93 -59.17 18.18
N GLY A 711 -24.10 -59.12 19.23
CA GLY A 711 -23.93 -59.98 20.40
C GLY A 711 -22.49 -60.56 20.40
N ASN A 712 -21.64 -60.38 21.41
CA ASN A 712 -21.81 -59.74 22.73
C ASN A 712 -20.45 -59.42 23.39
N ALA A 713 -20.36 -58.35 24.22
CA ALA A 713 -19.36 -58.09 25.31
C ALA A 713 -17.83 -58.16 24.99
N ALA A 714 -16.89 -57.50 25.68
CA ALA A 714 -16.80 -56.51 26.77
C ALA A 714 -15.39 -55.87 26.66
N GLN A 715 -14.96 -54.72 27.21
CA GLN A 715 -15.42 -53.62 28.10
C GLN A 715 -14.34 -52.50 27.94
N SER A 716 -14.34 -51.26 28.46
CA SER A 716 -15.27 -50.33 29.15
C SER A 716 -14.51 -48.98 29.30
N ALA A 717 -15.09 -47.77 29.37
CA ALA A 717 -16.44 -47.26 29.12
C ALA A 717 -16.41 -45.70 29.14
N GLY A 718 -17.50 -45.02 28.72
CA GLY A 718 -17.78 -43.60 29.03
C GLY A 718 -17.08 -42.59 28.11
N CYS A 719 -17.67 -42.05 27.03
CA CYS A 719 -19.00 -41.45 26.79
C CYS A 719 -19.21 -40.09 27.49
N GLY A 720 -19.37 -39.03 26.68
CA GLY A 720 -19.61 -37.64 27.11
C GLY A 720 -19.62 -36.69 25.92
N GLY A 721 -20.63 -36.80 25.06
CA GLY A 721 -20.74 -36.02 23.81
C GLY A 721 -21.62 -34.75 23.91
N CYS A 722 -21.91 -34.16 22.75
CA CYS A 722 -22.66 -32.91 22.51
C CYS A 722 -21.92 -31.61 22.92
N GLY A 723 -21.71 -30.60 22.06
CA GLY A 723 -21.91 -30.48 20.62
C GLY A 723 -22.70 -29.22 20.22
N ALA A 724 -22.07 -28.25 19.54
CA ALA A 724 -22.74 -27.07 18.96
C ALA A 724 -21.87 -26.29 17.95
N GLY A 725 -22.52 -25.62 16.99
CA GLY A 725 -22.17 -24.25 16.57
C GLY A 725 -21.07 -24.03 15.51
N CYS A 726 -21.46 -23.81 14.26
CA CYS A 726 -20.60 -23.26 13.20
C CYS A 726 -20.37 -21.74 13.35
N GLY A 727 -19.31 -21.19 12.75
CA GLY A 727 -19.22 -19.72 12.56
C GLY A 727 -17.84 -19.12 12.31
N GLY A 728 -17.17 -19.45 11.19
CA GLY A 728 -15.93 -18.78 10.77
C GLY A 728 -16.20 -17.62 9.81
N GLY A 729 -15.64 -16.43 10.07
CA GLY A 729 -15.73 -15.27 9.19
C GLY A 729 -14.53 -14.34 9.37
N CYS A 730 -13.71 -14.20 8.33
CA CYS A 730 -12.45 -13.44 8.37
C CYS A 730 -12.62 -12.03 7.80
N GLY A 731 -12.28 -11.01 8.60
CA GLY A 731 -12.16 -9.63 8.15
C GLY A 731 -11.11 -8.91 8.98
N ASN A 732 -10.18 -8.20 8.32
CA ASN A 732 -9.09 -7.52 9.02
C ASN A 732 -9.60 -6.24 9.70
N ILE A 733 -9.63 -6.25 11.03
CA ILE A 733 -10.04 -5.11 11.87
C ILE A 733 -8.80 -4.38 12.36
N VAL A 734 -8.65 -3.10 12.01
CA VAL A 734 -7.62 -2.22 12.60
C VAL A 734 -8.07 -1.81 14.01
N LYS A 735 -7.56 -2.49 15.04
CA LYS A 735 -7.92 -2.26 16.45
C LYS A 735 -6.99 -1.26 17.15
N SER A 736 -7.34 0.02 17.15
CA SER A 736 -6.78 0.99 18.09
C SER A 736 -7.47 0.86 19.46
N GLY A 737 -6.71 0.90 20.57
CA GLY A 737 -7.29 0.78 21.92
C GLY A 737 -6.37 0.25 23.02
N GLY A 738 -6.56 0.82 24.21
CA GLY A 738 -6.12 0.43 25.57
C GLY A 738 -7.16 1.01 26.56
N CYS A 739 -7.12 0.83 27.88
CA CYS A 739 -6.10 0.30 28.80
C CYS A 739 -6.75 -0.33 30.05
N GLY A 740 -5.95 -1.02 30.87
CA GLY A 740 -6.31 -1.47 32.23
C GLY A 740 -6.70 -2.96 32.35
N GLY A 741 -6.29 -3.71 33.39
CA GLY A 741 -5.38 -3.34 34.48
C GLY A 741 -5.05 -4.54 35.41
N CYS A 742 -3.92 -4.42 36.12
CA CYS A 742 -3.46 -5.22 37.28
C CYS A 742 -3.88 -6.71 37.43
N GLY A 743 -2.92 -7.62 37.26
CA GLY A 743 -2.94 -8.98 37.82
C GLY A 743 -1.52 -9.43 38.17
N ALA A 744 -1.32 -10.00 39.36
CA ALA A 744 0.01 -10.40 39.86
C ALA A 744 0.17 -11.93 39.90
N GLY A 745 1.38 -12.41 39.64
CA GLY A 745 1.77 -13.82 39.74
C GLY A 745 3.28 -13.96 39.60
N CYS A 746 3.90 -14.81 40.43
CA CYS A 746 5.36 -14.91 40.56
C CYS A 746 5.87 -16.34 40.33
N GLY A 747 7.11 -16.46 39.83
CA GLY A 747 7.89 -17.71 39.75
C GLY A 747 8.21 -18.15 38.31
N GLY A 748 9.44 -18.56 37.98
CA GLY A 748 10.67 -18.45 38.79
C GLY A 748 11.89 -19.17 38.21
N GLY A 749 13.01 -18.45 38.04
CA GLY A 749 14.36 -18.97 37.75
C GLY A 749 14.60 -19.57 36.36
N CYS A 750 15.84 -19.90 35.95
CA CYS A 750 17.17 -19.43 36.39
C CYS A 750 18.24 -19.91 35.36
N GLY A 751 19.15 -19.04 34.89
CA GLY A 751 20.15 -19.44 33.89
C GLY A 751 21.15 -18.34 33.47
N ASN A 752 22.24 -18.18 34.24
CA ASN A 752 23.37 -17.27 33.97
C ASN A 752 24.22 -17.74 32.75
N ILE A 753 25.22 -17.04 32.18
CA ILE A 753 26.15 -15.97 32.64
C ILE A 753 26.73 -15.26 31.35
N VAL A 754 27.29 -14.04 31.31
CA VAL A 754 28.59 -13.57 31.84
C VAL A 754 28.58 -12.05 32.16
N LYS A 755 28.88 -11.72 33.42
CA LYS A 755 29.59 -10.54 33.97
C LYS A 755 29.80 -9.26 33.11
N SER A 756 29.38 -8.13 33.69
CA SER A 756 30.34 -7.09 34.10
C SER A 756 30.19 -6.84 35.61
N GLY A 757 31.21 -6.27 36.27
CA GLY A 757 31.16 -5.88 37.69
C GLY A 757 31.50 -4.41 37.86
N GLY A 758 31.22 -3.75 38.98
CA GLY A 758 30.54 -4.24 40.18
C GLY A 758 31.23 -3.76 41.47
N CYS A 759 30.52 -2.96 42.27
CA CYS A 759 30.75 -2.64 43.69
C CYS A 759 29.51 -1.89 44.21
N GLY A 760 29.17 -2.01 45.49
CA GLY A 760 27.99 -1.30 46.02
C GLY A 760 27.82 -1.36 47.54
N ALA A 761 27.00 -0.44 48.05
CA ALA A 761 26.44 -0.35 49.39
C ALA A 761 25.24 0.63 49.34
N GLY A 762 24.23 0.58 50.21
CA GLY A 762 23.94 -0.44 51.23
C GLY A 762 22.96 0.07 52.29
N CYS A 763 21.87 -0.69 52.53
CA CYS A 763 20.96 -0.64 53.69
C CYS A 763 20.00 0.56 53.87
N GLY A 764 18.80 0.27 54.42
CA GLY A 764 17.80 1.24 54.89
C GLY A 764 16.80 1.74 53.82
N GLY A 765 15.48 1.48 53.86
CA GLY A 765 14.70 0.63 54.77
C GLY A 765 13.78 1.44 55.71
N GLY A 766 12.47 1.48 55.42
CA GLY A 766 11.45 2.06 56.30
C GLY A 766 10.24 2.64 55.56
N CYS A 767 9.06 2.06 55.76
CA CYS A 767 7.79 2.66 55.35
C CYS A 767 7.26 3.55 56.49
N GLY A 768 6.87 4.78 56.18
CA GLY A 768 6.28 5.72 57.15
C GLY A 768 5.28 6.64 56.43
N ASN A 769 4.10 6.82 57.01
CA ASN A 769 2.95 7.41 56.35
C ASN A 769 2.52 8.72 57.04
N ILE A 770 1.68 9.51 56.35
CA ILE A 770 0.66 10.40 56.95
C ILE A 770 1.07 11.80 57.50
N ILE A 771 0.49 12.83 56.84
CA ILE A 771 -0.15 14.06 57.38
C ILE A 771 0.70 15.25 57.91
N LYS A 772 0.50 16.42 57.24
CA LYS A 772 0.35 17.83 57.72
C LYS A 772 1.41 18.46 58.68
N SER A 773 1.63 19.78 58.71
CA SER A 773 1.19 20.92 57.87
C SER A 773 1.95 22.20 58.28
N GLY A 774 2.14 23.13 57.34
CA GLY A 774 2.71 24.46 57.61
C GLY A 774 4.25 24.46 57.70
N GLY A 775 4.92 25.61 57.59
CA GLY A 775 4.40 26.94 57.31
C GLY A 775 5.19 28.02 58.06
N CYS A 776 5.71 29.01 57.33
CA CYS A 776 6.71 30.00 57.80
C CYS A 776 8.09 29.38 58.14
N GLY A 777 9.20 30.13 58.06
CA GLY A 777 9.36 31.46 57.46
C GLY A 777 10.69 32.13 57.86
N GLY A 778 11.43 32.65 56.88
CA GLY A 778 12.68 33.42 57.08
C GLY A 778 13.88 32.61 57.60
N CYS A 779 15.05 33.21 57.86
CA CYS A 779 15.59 34.48 57.33
C CYS A 779 17.09 34.62 57.67
N GLY A 780 17.95 34.88 56.68
CA GLY A 780 19.38 35.18 56.87
C GLY A 780 20.27 33.97 57.26
N GLY A 781 21.60 34.09 57.22
CA GLY A 781 22.38 35.17 56.62
C GLY A 781 23.88 35.18 57.01
N GLY A 782 24.77 35.16 56.02
CA GLY A 782 26.22 35.35 56.17
C GLY A 782 26.99 34.22 56.87
N CYS A 783 28.32 34.31 57.05
CA CYS A 783 29.30 35.17 56.38
C CYS A 783 30.74 34.67 56.65
N GLY A 784 31.68 35.06 55.76
CA GLY A 784 33.13 34.94 55.94
C GLY A 784 33.76 33.62 55.45
N ASP A 785 35.03 33.55 55.02
CA ASP A 785 36.00 34.47 54.38
C ASP A 785 37.40 33.82 54.55
N GLY A 786 38.34 34.03 53.61
CA GLY A 786 39.72 33.54 53.74
C GLY A 786 40.38 33.07 52.44
N ASN A 787 40.79 33.95 51.51
CA ASN A 787 42.15 34.55 51.40
C ASN A 787 43.32 33.57 51.13
N MET A 788 44.32 33.84 50.27
CA MET A 788 44.54 34.91 49.28
C MET A 788 45.81 34.63 48.43
N LYS A 789 45.93 35.24 47.22
CA LYS A 789 47.14 35.80 46.52
C LYS A 789 47.33 35.31 45.06
N LYS A 790 47.87 36.09 44.11
CA LYS A 790 47.82 37.56 43.84
C LYS A 790 48.44 37.90 42.46
N SER A 791 48.31 39.18 42.05
CA SER A 791 48.93 39.89 40.89
C SER A 791 48.21 39.79 39.53
N GLY A 792 48.09 40.87 38.72
CA GLY A 792 48.31 42.29 39.10
C GLY A 792 48.32 43.36 37.99
N GLY A 793 47.21 44.12 37.85
CA GLY A 793 47.17 45.52 37.34
C GLY A 793 47.07 45.75 35.81
N CYS A 794 46.59 46.92 35.31
CA CYS A 794 45.94 48.07 35.96
C CYS A 794 45.16 48.98 34.95
N GLY A 795 43.97 49.47 35.33
CA GLY A 795 43.39 50.78 34.89
C GLY A 795 42.58 50.83 33.57
N GLY A 796 41.45 51.54 33.47
CA GLY A 796 40.63 52.16 34.54
C GLY A 796 39.50 53.11 34.06
N VAL A 797 38.55 53.39 34.97
CA VAL A 797 37.63 54.56 35.05
C VAL A 797 36.45 54.72 34.04
N CYS A 798 35.22 54.61 34.61
CA CYS A 798 33.93 55.33 34.38
C CYS A 798 33.52 55.89 32.98
N GLY A 799 32.23 55.95 32.60
CA GLY A 799 30.97 55.55 33.27
C GLY A 799 29.75 56.35 32.73
N GLY A 800 28.49 55.94 33.02
CA GLY A 800 27.29 56.75 32.71
C GLY A 800 25.99 55.97 32.49
N CYS A 801 24.85 56.55 32.89
CA CYS A 801 23.47 56.07 32.66
C CYS A 801 22.52 57.28 32.47
N GLY A 802 21.37 57.08 31.80
CA GLY A 802 20.34 58.11 31.53
C GLY A 802 20.08 58.27 30.01
N VAL A 803 18.89 58.21 29.39
CA VAL A 803 17.45 58.37 29.71
C VAL A 803 16.87 59.71 29.20
N MET A 804 15.84 59.61 28.33
CA MET A 804 14.98 60.69 27.80
C MET A 804 15.69 61.73 26.88
N GLU A 805 15.02 62.60 26.09
CA GLU A 805 13.60 63.04 26.08
C GLU A 805 13.11 63.60 24.71
N SER A 806 11.80 63.50 24.42
CA SER A 806 11.00 64.34 23.47
C SER A 806 11.38 64.35 21.95
N LYS A 807 10.45 64.42 20.99
CA LYS A 807 9.41 65.46 20.79
C LYS A 807 8.21 64.95 19.97
N CYS A 808 7.08 65.65 20.13
CA CYS A 808 5.86 65.47 19.33
C CYS A 808 5.82 66.41 18.11
N GLY A 809 5.02 66.04 17.10
CA GLY A 809 4.60 66.90 15.99
C GLY A 809 3.38 66.29 15.28
N MET A 810 2.23 66.97 15.33
CA MET A 810 0.99 66.60 14.63
C MET A 810 0.78 67.46 13.38
N GLY A 811 -0.15 67.05 12.51
CA GLY A 811 -0.55 67.72 11.26
C GLY A 811 -0.62 66.69 10.13
N GLU A 812 -1.66 65.87 10.00
CA GLU A 812 -3.07 66.17 9.61
C GLU A 812 -3.28 66.43 8.10
N HIS A 813 -4.45 65.98 7.62
CA HIS A 813 -5.02 66.11 6.28
C HIS A 813 -4.37 65.32 5.12
N LEU A 814 -5.12 64.89 4.09
CA LEU A 814 -6.49 64.32 3.97
C LEU A 814 -6.69 63.85 2.51
N ASN A 815 -7.78 63.11 2.23
CA ASN A 815 -8.29 62.70 0.91
C ASN A 815 -7.39 61.67 0.15
N GLU A 816 -7.88 60.50 -0.28
CA GLU A 816 -9.00 60.18 -1.21
C GLU A 816 -8.67 60.46 -2.69
N GLY A 817 -8.69 59.42 -3.53
CA GLY A 817 -8.29 59.52 -4.96
C GLY A 817 -8.32 58.20 -5.76
N ALA A 818 -9.53 57.66 -5.98
CA ALA A 818 -9.97 56.73 -7.05
C ALA A 818 -8.99 55.78 -7.81
N ILE A 819 -9.35 54.49 -7.73
CA ILE A 819 -9.20 53.39 -8.73
C ILE A 819 -9.89 53.76 -10.08
N PRO A 820 -9.62 53.16 -11.28
CA PRO A 820 -8.68 52.09 -11.68
C PRO A 820 -7.73 52.41 -12.86
N ALA A 821 -6.74 51.53 -13.07
CA ALA A 821 -6.46 50.90 -14.37
C ALA A 821 -5.95 49.46 -14.15
#